data_AF-A0A399CWA3-F1
#
_entry.id   AF-A0A399CWA3-F1
#
_cell.length_a   1.000
_cell.length_b   1.000
_cell.length_c   1.000
_cell.angle_alpha   90.00
_cell.angle_beta   90.00
_cell.angle_gamma   90.00
#
_symmetry.space_group_name_H-M   'P 1'
#
loop_
_entity.id
_entity.type
_entity.pdbx_description
1 polymer ?
#
loop_
_entity_poly.entity_id
_entity_poly.type
_entity_poly.pdbx_seq_one_letter_code
_entity_poly.pdbx_strand_id
1 'polypeptide(L)'
;MLPLFQRCSTEKNTFASRTYHKVTSQYNVYFNANESFKEGAERVETSIEDDFTRLLPIYKISDPSAGNLAKSDMDNAVIKASKLIELHSITEKPKRRRKRTRRYQEFASQEEFNTWIDDSYLLMGKAYYYQHNFMAAIDNLSFILRKYPDGDARHEAQIWLIRSYSELERFTEASEVIQAVQNDTDFPGKLERELAIATADYYMKQQEYAEAIKFIDIALGKTFWKRQKSRLQYIVAQLYEEIDKPMLAAKAYQKVTRLNPDYRMAFNAKINAAGVFSEGGDVEKTKKDLRRMLRDKKNVEFRDQIYYALGNIFFREGSRDLAIENYSSSVASSYNNPFQRAQSAITVAGIHFEDQNYRDAQAYYDSAMIIIDDTYPDYPKLYSQYRSLTNLVENVLTVEREDSLQRIAKMPEMQREALIAKLMRDEQEKQRNLESLALQGQREQGYYRSNRYRMGMGTDQQGAGWYFYNPQTVAYGQVTFQQRWGKRTLADNWRRSNKSTISMDDMDEMGEAVDSSLIVQRVEDPLQKEYYTQDLPLTDSLMKISHDRIRDALYNAGKIYKSEFSNYERSAKSFEELMERYPGNIYQLSAYFDLYDLYELMGDKQKSNYYRDLIISKFPESKYAQYLVNPNFFIEMEARTDSLNRLYEETFRNYRSGHYQNVIGLTKSMKGMKPDSLIIPKIDFMEMIAWGTQTDIHNFERSLKEYIETWPKAEPTPLATEILTLIQDSTLADYQKLVDMGYINEEIQNEEILLAERMENDEFGGRFSYDEDLLHYFVIAFPLRAEVDLDRLKFDIANYNIDHYTKIDFDIETEALNEKTNLVVVRSLNNKEDGVIYHRAIIRNAPVFRTLNGIDYVNFAISSANYRQILSEGSMADYLKFFVKNYSRYVGPDFSDEEPEISPEELMARAREEEQMLRERGEFRVVETGASSLFETDIDTTQNFVLAVKDKKLSLRQAMNGFAQFNRSEFRVWNLALQIKQVGDYQLMVVQGIPSLNEAMSYFRKVVITRSLFEPLGQTTYRNFLITGENLQKLIEENKVEDYINFFRSNYIQRGTAPQPATPRQEGQTAPAESQSGVEEEQETAESYSGPYSTDIEKPHYFVFVIPAEGVDKASFISGIEQFNTAGGGTSMKIEEMPVDEFRVAIVVSGLPDREAATRYSQTVVQNRDLYAPLGSASYRNFLISTGNFEVFLREKNITDYMNFYKLTYLNE
;
A
#
# COMPACT_ATOMS: atom_id res chain seq x y z
N MET A 1 -43.78 37.62 -59.45
CA MET A 1 -44.61 36.68 -58.66
C MET A 1 -43.75 36.07 -57.57
N LEU A 2 -44.16 36.17 -56.29
CA LEU A 2 -43.75 35.21 -55.26
C LEU A 2 -44.98 34.30 -55.02
N PRO A 3 -44.78 32.98 -54.79
CA PRO A 3 -44.71 32.50 -53.41
C PRO A 3 -43.78 31.28 -53.25
N LEU A 4 -42.52 31.50 -52.84
CA LEU A 4 -41.52 30.43 -52.68
C LEU A 4 -40.81 30.39 -51.32
N PHE A 5 -41.30 31.16 -50.33
CA PHE A 5 -40.85 31.10 -48.94
C PHE A 5 -41.98 30.62 -48.01
N GLN A 6 -42.41 29.36 -48.18
CA GLN A 6 -42.94 28.64 -47.02
C GLN A 6 -41.74 28.11 -46.24
N ARG A 7 -41.66 28.38 -44.93
CA ARG A 7 -40.73 27.66 -44.04
C ARG A 7 -41.04 26.16 -44.16
N CYS A 8 -40.12 25.40 -44.73
CA CYS A 8 -40.09 23.95 -44.53
C CYS A 8 -39.82 23.74 -43.04
N SER A 9 -40.82 23.17 -42.35
CA SER A 9 -40.73 22.84 -40.93
C SER A 9 -40.57 21.33 -40.78
N THR A 10 -39.79 20.93 -39.78
CA THR A 10 -39.67 19.54 -39.33
C THR A 10 -41.02 18.98 -38.87
N GLU A 11 -41.89 19.84 -38.30
CA GLU A 11 -43.29 19.59 -37.95
C GLU A 11 -44.18 19.12 -39.14
N LYS A 12 -43.68 19.13 -40.38
CA LYS A 12 -44.46 18.89 -41.60
C LYS A 12 -43.78 17.92 -42.54
N ASN A 13 -43.94 16.62 -42.26
CA ASN A 13 -43.48 15.51 -43.10
C ASN A 13 -44.18 15.47 -44.48
N THR A 14 -43.70 16.33 -45.37
CA THR A 14 -44.08 16.49 -46.78
C THR A 14 -42.89 16.18 -47.67
N PHE A 15 -43.11 15.90 -48.96
CA PHE A 15 -42.00 15.64 -49.89
C PHE A 15 -41.03 16.82 -49.97
N ALA A 16 -41.54 18.05 -50.13
CA ALA A 16 -40.71 19.25 -50.18
C ALA A 16 -39.91 19.48 -48.89
N SER A 17 -40.52 19.28 -47.71
CA SER A 17 -39.79 19.40 -46.44
C SER A 17 -38.70 18.35 -46.32
N ARG A 18 -39.00 17.05 -46.52
CA ARG A 18 -37.98 15.99 -46.46
C ARG A 18 -36.84 16.21 -47.45
N THR A 19 -37.13 16.65 -48.68
CA THR A 19 -36.07 16.96 -49.67
C THR A 19 -35.23 18.16 -49.22
N TYR A 20 -35.84 19.21 -48.67
CA TYR A 20 -35.11 20.35 -48.12
C TYR A 20 -34.20 19.95 -46.96
N HIS A 21 -34.74 19.33 -45.90
CA HIS A 21 -33.95 18.93 -44.74
C HIS A 21 -32.88 17.89 -45.12
N LYS A 22 -33.15 16.93 -46.01
CA LYS A 22 -32.13 15.97 -46.50
C LYS A 22 -30.97 16.66 -47.22
N VAL A 23 -31.24 17.60 -48.13
CA VAL A 23 -30.18 18.30 -48.88
C VAL A 23 -29.39 19.24 -47.97
N THR A 24 -30.05 19.97 -47.06
CA THR A 24 -29.36 20.85 -46.10
C THR A 24 -28.53 20.05 -45.10
N SER A 25 -29.05 18.91 -44.60
CA SER A 25 -28.30 18.00 -43.74
C SER A 25 -27.01 17.54 -44.42
N GLN A 26 -27.13 16.97 -45.64
CA GLN A 26 -26.01 16.46 -46.41
C GLN A 26 -24.91 17.50 -46.63
N TYR A 27 -25.24 18.62 -47.26
CA TYR A 27 -24.23 19.52 -47.84
C TYR A 27 -23.81 20.67 -46.92
N ASN A 28 -24.65 21.09 -45.96
CA ASN A 28 -24.31 22.23 -45.09
C ASN A 28 -23.83 21.80 -43.70
N VAL A 29 -24.27 20.65 -43.19
CA VAL A 29 -24.02 20.26 -41.79
C VAL A 29 -23.20 18.97 -41.67
N TYR A 30 -23.67 17.86 -42.27
CA TYR A 30 -22.97 16.57 -42.22
C TYR A 30 -21.61 16.63 -42.91
N PHE A 31 -21.54 17.19 -44.14
CA PHE A 31 -20.27 17.39 -44.84
C PHE A 31 -19.26 18.16 -43.98
N ASN A 32 -19.66 19.31 -43.43
CA ASN A 32 -18.79 20.16 -42.61
C ASN A 32 -18.44 19.53 -41.25
N ALA A 33 -19.19 18.55 -40.75
CA ALA A 33 -18.84 17.73 -39.60
C ALA A 33 -17.83 16.63 -39.98
N ASN A 34 -18.06 15.95 -41.11
CA ASN A 34 -17.25 14.85 -41.59
C ASN A 34 -15.86 15.29 -42.06
N GLU A 35 -15.71 16.46 -42.70
CA GLU A 35 -14.37 17.00 -43.00
C GLU A 35 -13.61 17.36 -41.70
N SER A 36 -14.30 17.92 -40.70
CA SER A 36 -13.74 18.21 -39.36
C SER A 36 -13.19 16.94 -38.69
N PHE A 37 -13.97 15.85 -38.75
CA PHE A 37 -13.55 14.53 -38.26
C PHE A 37 -12.32 14.00 -39.01
N LYS A 38 -12.27 14.12 -40.35
CA LYS A 38 -11.11 13.71 -41.15
C LYS A 38 -9.86 14.52 -40.82
N GLU A 39 -9.97 15.83 -40.65
CA GLU A 39 -8.83 16.71 -40.33
C GLU A 39 -8.19 16.32 -38.98
N GLY A 40 -8.99 16.04 -37.96
CA GLY A 40 -8.49 15.53 -36.68
C GLY A 40 -7.92 14.12 -36.77
N ALA A 41 -8.55 13.22 -37.54
CA ALA A 41 -8.06 11.85 -37.74
C ALA A 41 -6.74 11.81 -38.55
N GLU A 42 -6.58 12.67 -39.57
CA GLU A 42 -5.34 12.84 -40.31
C GLU A 42 -4.23 13.46 -39.45
N ARG A 43 -4.57 14.40 -38.54
CA ARG A 43 -3.60 14.94 -37.57
C ARG A 43 -3.05 13.84 -36.66
N VAL A 44 -3.88 12.94 -36.15
CA VAL A 44 -3.46 11.76 -35.37
C VAL A 44 -2.54 10.86 -36.21
N GLU A 45 -2.95 10.53 -37.44
CA GLU A 45 -2.16 9.70 -38.36
C GLU A 45 -0.84 10.33 -38.84
N THR A 46 -0.62 11.63 -38.63
CA THR A 46 0.59 12.35 -39.10
C THR A 46 1.48 12.87 -37.97
N SER A 47 0.93 13.12 -36.78
CA SER A 47 1.67 13.69 -35.65
C SER A 47 2.23 12.64 -34.69
N ILE A 48 1.63 11.44 -34.66
CA ILE A 48 2.11 10.33 -33.84
C ILE A 48 3.16 9.57 -34.65
N GLU A 49 4.41 9.57 -34.18
CA GLU A 49 5.48 8.74 -34.75
C GLU A 49 5.30 7.28 -34.30
N ASP A 50 5.82 6.32 -35.07
CA ASP A 50 5.77 4.91 -34.69
C ASP A 50 7.01 4.52 -33.87
N ASP A 51 6.81 4.03 -32.65
CA ASP A 51 7.87 3.41 -31.85
C ASP A 51 8.07 1.96 -32.27
N PHE A 52 9.08 1.75 -33.12
CA PHE A 52 9.44 0.42 -33.63
C PHE A 52 10.14 -0.49 -32.60
N THR A 53 10.37 -0.02 -31.36
CA THR A 53 10.90 -0.85 -30.26
C THR A 53 9.81 -1.64 -29.52
N ARG A 54 8.54 -1.21 -29.62
CA ARG A 54 7.36 -1.87 -29.04
C ARG A 54 6.46 -2.45 -30.14
N LEU A 55 5.58 -3.39 -29.80
CA LEU A 55 4.54 -3.89 -30.71
C LEU A 55 3.64 -2.72 -31.16
N LEU A 56 3.57 -2.44 -32.46
CA LEU A 56 2.81 -1.29 -32.96
C LEU A 56 1.29 -1.53 -32.85
N PRO A 57 0.50 -0.60 -32.30
CA PRO A 57 -0.96 -0.71 -32.29
C PRO A 57 -1.50 -0.63 -33.73
N ILE A 58 -2.59 -1.35 -34.02
CA ILE A 58 -3.18 -1.35 -35.37
C ILE A 58 -3.61 0.07 -35.76
N TYR A 59 -4.29 0.76 -34.85
CA TYR A 59 -4.71 2.16 -35.02
C TYR A 59 -3.81 3.10 -34.21
N LYS A 60 -3.36 4.22 -34.80
CA LYS A 60 -2.54 5.21 -34.06
C LYS A 60 -3.31 5.98 -32.97
N ILE A 61 -4.64 6.00 -33.06
CA ILE A 61 -5.52 6.60 -32.05
C ILE A 61 -5.55 5.83 -30.72
N SER A 62 -5.04 4.60 -30.66
CA SER A 62 -4.91 3.84 -29.42
C SER A 62 -3.73 4.28 -28.53
N ASP A 63 -2.89 5.22 -29.00
CA ASP A 63 -1.87 5.90 -28.19
C ASP A 63 -2.56 6.86 -27.19
N PRO A 64 -2.27 6.81 -25.87
CA PRO A 64 -2.94 7.64 -24.86
C PRO A 64 -2.87 9.16 -25.07
N SER A 65 -1.85 9.67 -25.78
CA SER A 65 -1.75 11.11 -26.10
C SER A 65 -2.73 11.54 -27.21
N ALA A 66 -3.14 10.61 -28.07
CA ALA A 66 -3.83 10.87 -29.32
C ALA A 66 -5.17 11.62 -29.17
N GLY A 67 -5.94 11.31 -28.13
CA GLY A 67 -7.25 11.93 -27.88
C GLY A 67 -7.17 13.45 -27.74
N ASN A 68 -6.09 13.98 -27.15
CA ASN A 68 -5.86 15.41 -27.01
C ASN A 68 -5.47 16.09 -28.32
N LEU A 69 -4.81 15.39 -29.27
CA LEU A 69 -4.41 15.96 -30.56
C LEU A 69 -5.61 16.21 -31.49
N ALA A 70 -6.61 15.32 -31.46
CA ALA A 70 -7.82 15.41 -32.28
C ALA A 70 -8.95 16.24 -31.64
N LYS A 71 -8.88 16.50 -30.32
CA LYS A 71 -10.02 16.98 -29.52
C LYS A 71 -10.82 18.12 -30.14
N SER A 72 -10.14 19.18 -30.58
CA SER A 72 -10.75 20.39 -31.16
C SER A 72 -11.58 20.12 -32.42
N ASP A 73 -11.09 19.26 -33.32
CA ASP A 73 -11.77 18.98 -34.60
C ASP A 73 -12.92 17.99 -34.41
N MET A 74 -12.79 17.12 -33.41
CA MET A 74 -13.82 16.20 -32.95
C MET A 74 -14.95 16.92 -32.21
N ASP A 75 -14.64 17.89 -31.34
CA ASP A 75 -15.64 18.79 -30.73
C ASP A 75 -16.43 19.53 -31.82
N ASN A 76 -15.72 20.05 -32.83
CA ASN A 76 -16.35 20.68 -34.00
C ASN A 76 -17.19 19.69 -34.83
N ALA A 77 -16.82 18.41 -34.94
CA ALA A 77 -17.62 17.40 -35.60
C ALA A 77 -18.90 17.08 -34.79
N VAL A 78 -18.77 16.84 -33.48
CA VAL A 78 -19.87 16.57 -32.54
C VAL A 78 -20.89 17.71 -32.51
N ILE A 79 -20.43 18.97 -32.38
CA ILE A 79 -21.31 20.15 -32.34
C ILE A 79 -22.12 20.27 -33.64
N LYS A 80 -21.49 20.05 -34.80
CA LYS A 80 -22.17 20.11 -36.10
C LYS A 80 -23.15 18.94 -36.27
N ALA A 81 -22.77 17.72 -35.91
CA ALA A 81 -23.64 16.54 -36.00
C ALA A 81 -24.86 16.65 -35.07
N SER A 82 -24.66 17.07 -33.81
CA SER A 82 -25.74 17.35 -32.85
C SER A 82 -26.73 18.38 -33.40
N LYS A 83 -26.21 19.45 -34.03
CA LYS A 83 -27.02 20.49 -34.67
C LYS A 83 -27.77 20.02 -35.92
N LEU A 84 -27.27 19.01 -36.63
CA LEU A 84 -28.03 18.35 -37.70
C LEU A 84 -29.25 17.64 -37.11
N ILE A 85 -29.04 16.86 -36.05
CA ILE A 85 -30.09 16.12 -35.36
C ILE A 85 -31.16 17.07 -34.82
N GLU A 86 -30.77 18.11 -34.09
CA GLU A 86 -31.66 19.15 -33.53
C GLU A 86 -32.52 19.85 -34.61
N LEU A 87 -31.90 20.32 -35.70
CA LEU A 87 -32.57 21.22 -36.67
C LEU A 87 -33.17 20.50 -37.89
N HIS A 88 -32.84 19.22 -38.11
CA HIS A 88 -33.24 18.47 -39.31
C HIS A 88 -33.79 17.07 -39.04
N SER A 89 -33.96 16.63 -37.79
CA SER A 89 -34.82 15.47 -37.47
C SER A 89 -36.25 15.72 -37.94
N ILE A 90 -36.91 14.69 -38.48
CA ILE A 90 -38.32 14.70 -38.87
C ILE A 90 -38.95 13.43 -38.31
N THR A 91 -39.53 13.52 -37.11
CA THR A 91 -40.27 12.42 -36.46
C THR A 91 -41.76 12.39 -36.81
N GLU A 92 -42.30 13.51 -37.29
CA GLU A 92 -43.72 13.68 -37.62
C GLU A 92 -44.18 12.69 -38.69
N LYS A 93 -45.37 12.08 -38.53
CA LYS A 93 -45.79 10.95 -39.38
C LYS A 93 -46.39 11.43 -40.72
N PRO A 94 -46.10 10.75 -41.85
CA PRO A 94 -46.50 11.22 -43.17
C PRO A 94 -48.02 11.10 -43.39
N LYS A 95 -48.66 12.15 -43.93
CA LYS A 95 -50.12 12.21 -44.12
C LYS A 95 -50.71 10.92 -44.73
N ARG A 96 -51.68 10.33 -44.02
CA ARG A 96 -52.31 9.03 -44.34
C ARG A 96 -52.89 9.00 -45.76
N ARG A 97 -52.44 8.04 -46.59
CA ARG A 97 -52.95 7.82 -47.96
C ARG A 97 -54.19 6.91 -48.00
N ARG A 98 -55.10 7.17 -48.95
CA ARG A 98 -56.33 6.38 -49.21
C ARG A 98 -56.04 4.96 -49.75
N LYS A 99 -54.95 4.77 -50.50
CA LYS A 99 -54.38 3.46 -50.84
C LYS A 99 -53.05 3.32 -50.09
N ARG A 100 -52.87 2.21 -49.35
CA ARG A 100 -51.67 1.93 -48.53
C ARG A 100 -50.97 0.67 -49.02
N THR A 101 -50.05 0.80 -49.97
CA THR A 101 -49.17 -0.32 -50.39
C THR A 101 -48.24 -0.74 -49.26
N ARG A 102 -47.72 -1.98 -49.27
CA ARG A 102 -46.74 -2.49 -48.30
C ARG A 102 -45.58 -1.51 -48.09
N ARG A 103 -44.90 -1.08 -49.17
CA ARG A 103 -43.86 -0.02 -49.17
C ARG A 103 -44.27 1.32 -48.54
N TYR A 104 -45.55 1.70 -48.59
CA TYR A 104 -46.02 2.91 -47.92
C TYR A 104 -46.32 2.68 -46.43
N GLN A 105 -46.67 1.45 -46.03
CA GLN A 105 -46.81 1.08 -44.62
C GLN A 105 -45.43 1.02 -43.97
N GLU A 106 -44.47 0.31 -44.59
CA GLU A 106 -43.05 0.23 -44.20
C GLU A 106 -42.41 1.62 -44.05
N PHE A 107 -42.61 2.50 -45.04
CA PHE A 107 -42.20 3.91 -44.94
C PHE A 107 -42.90 4.64 -43.79
N ALA A 108 -44.22 4.49 -43.62
CA ALA A 108 -44.97 5.22 -42.59
C ALA A 108 -44.73 4.72 -41.15
N SER A 109 -44.18 3.52 -40.96
CA SER A 109 -43.76 3.02 -39.64
C SER A 109 -42.52 3.73 -39.09
N GLN A 110 -41.56 4.11 -39.96
CA GLN A 110 -40.27 4.71 -39.59
C GLN A 110 -40.40 5.82 -38.54
N GLU A 111 -39.57 5.82 -37.50
CA GLU A 111 -39.57 6.84 -36.45
C GLU A 111 -38.93 8.16 -36.90
N GLU A 112 -37.97 8.09 -37.83
CA GLU A 112 -37.28 9.23 -38.43
C GLU A 112 -37.41 9.17 -39.97
N PHE A 113 -37.44 10.34 -40.62
CA PHE A 113 -37.70 10.49 -42.05
C PHE A 113 -36.59 11.24 -42.82
N ASN A 114 -35.51 11.65 -42.14
CA ASN A 114 -34.30 12.21 -42.71
C ASN A 114 -33.12 11.22 -42.60
N THR A 115 -32.60 10.75 -43.73
CA THR A 115 -31.57 9.70 -43.83
C THR A 115 -30.14 10.26 -43.67
N TRP A 116 -29.93 11.09 -42.65
CA TRP A 116 -28.62 11.61 -42.24
C TRP A 116 -28.51 11.71 -40.71
N ILE A 117 -29.53 11.26 -39.99
CA ILE A 117 -29.62 11.36 -38.52
C ILE A 117 -28.83 10.21 -37.89
N ASP A 118 -29.05 9.00 -38.40
CA ASP A 118 -28.26 7.80 -38.17
C ASP A 118 -26.77 8.00 -38.55
N ASP A 119 -26.50 8.56 -39.74
CA ASP A 119 -25.13 8.98 -40.12
C ASP A 119 -24.51 9.99 -39.13
N SER A 120 -25.31 10.91 -38.57
CA SER A 120 -24.83 11.91 -37.61
C SER A 120 -24.52 11.31 -36.24
N TYR A 121 -25.35 10.41 -35.74
CA TYR A 121 -25.03 9.62 -34.54
C TYR A 121 -23.78 8.76 -34.74
N LEU A 122 -23.61 8.17 -35.94
CA LEU A 122 -22.41 7.41 -36.28
C LEU A 122 -21.16 8.29 -36.27
N LEU A 123 -21.25 9.49 -36.82
CA LEU A 123 -20.17 10.47 -36.81
C LEU A 123 -19.85 11.00 -35.40
N MET A 124 -20.86 11.18 -34.53
CA MET A 124 -20.65 11.51 -33.12
C MET A 124 -19.93 10.37 -32.39
N GLY A 125 -20.38 9.12 -32.57
CA GLY A 125 -19.71 7.95 -31.96
C GLY A 125 -18.24 7.82 -32.39
N LYS A 126 -17.97 8.00 -33.69
CA LYS A 126 -16.61 8.07 -34.24
C LYS A 126 -15.79 9.20 -33.61
N ALA A 127 -16.36 10.40 -33.49
CA ALA A 127 -15.66 11.56 -32.94
C ALA A 127 -15.34 11.40 -31.44
N TYR A 128 -16.28 10.86 -30.64
CA TYR A 128 -16.05 10.56 -29.22
C TYR A 128 -14.97 9.50 -29.02
N TYR A 129 -14.92 8.46 -29.85
CA TYR A 129 -13.83 7.46 -29.83
C TYR A 129 -12.47 8.13 -30.11
N TYR A 130 -12.40 9.08 -31.06
CA TYR A 130 -11.20 9.89 -31.31
C TYR A 130 -10.89 10.94 -30.23
N GLN A 131 -11.76 11.14 -29.24
CA GLN A 131 -11.50 11.92 -28.03
C GLN A 131 -11.16 11.03 -26.82
N HIS A 132 -11.03 9.71 -27.02
CA HIS A 132 -10.97 8.68 -25.96
C HIS A 132 -12.18 8.65 -25.02
N ASN A 133 -13.28 9.30 -25.39
CA ASN A 133 -14.56 9.18 -24.69
C ASN A 133 -15.30 7.93 -25.19
N PHE A 134 -14.71 6.76 -24.92
CA PHE A 134 -15.19 5.47 -25.41
C PHE A 134 -16.61 5.12 -24.92
N MET A 135 -16.99 5.57 -23.72
CA MET A 135 -18.35 5.40 -23.21
C MET A 135 -19.38 6.20 -24.01
N ALA A 136 -19.14 7.50 -24.26
CA ALA A 136 -20.04 8.28 -25.12
C ALA A 136 -20.04 7.78 -26.57
N ALA A 137 -18.94 7.19 -27.05
CA ALA A 137 -18.92 6.48 -28.32
C ALA A 137 -19.88 5.28 -28.31
N ILE A 138 -19.76 4.39 -27.31
CA ILE A 138 -20.62 3.21 -27.13
C ILE A 138 -22.09 3.60 -27.04
N ASP A 139 -22.44 4.66 -26.31
CA ASP A 139 -23.84 5.12 -26.20
C ASP A 139 -24.43 5.56 -27.55
N ASN A 140 -23.70 6.37 -28.30
CA ASN A 140 -24.14 6.87 -29.62
C ASN A 140 -24.25 5.73 -30.63
N LEU A 141 -23.29 4.80 -30.64
CA LEU A 141 -23.28 3.67 -31.57
C LEU A 141 -24.36 2.64 -31.22
N SER A 142 -24.57 2.36 -29.93
CA SER A 142 -25.65 1.48 -29.43
C SER A 142 -27.03 2.10 -29.58
N PHE A 143 -27.15 3.44 -29.60
CA PHE A 143 -28.39 4.11 -29.98
C PHE A 143 -28.79 3.79 -31.42
N ILE A 144 -27.82 3.76 -32.36
CA ILE A 144 -28.09 3.40 -33.76
C ILE A 144 -28.65 1.99 -33.87
N LEU A 145 -28.06 1.00 -33.18
CA LEU A 145 -28.53 -0.39 -33.24
C LEU A 145 -29.96 -0.54 -32.67
N ARG A 146 -30.30 0.24 -31.64
CA ARG A 146 -31.64 0.23 -31.01
C ARG A 146 -32.71 1.00 -31.80
N LYS A 147 -32.34 2.08 -32.51
CA LYS A 147 -33.30 3.00 -33.18
C LYS A 147 -33.32 2.92 -34.69
N TYR A 148 -32.25 2.45 -35.32
CA TYR A 148 -32.11 2.32 -36.77
C TYR A 148 -31.64 0.90 -37.15
N PRO A 149 -32.30 -0.19 -36.69
CA PRO A 149 -31.88 -1.57 -36.95
C PRO A 149 -31.93 -1.95 -38.44
N ASP A 150 -32.72 -1.25 -39.26
CA ASP A 150 -32.80 -1.40 -40.72
C ASP A 150 -31.93 -0.38 -41.48
N GLY A 151 -31.10 0.42 -40.79
CA GLY A 151 -30.32 1.51 -41.38
C GLY A 151 -28.91 1.10 -41.83
N ASP A 152 -28.44 1.65 -42.95
CA ASP A 152 -27.10 1.42 -43.53
C ASP A 152 -25.95 1.71 -42.53
N ALA A 153 -26.19 2.61 -41.57
CA ALA A 153 -25.24 2.98 -40.52
C ALA A 153 -24.98 1.86 -39.49
N ARG A 154 -25.88 0.89 -39.34
CA ARG A 154 -25.80 -0.15 -38.29
C ARG A 154 -24.50 -0.96 -38.36
N HIS A 155 -24.10 -1.33 -39.57
CA HIS A 155 -22.97 -2.23 -39.82
C HIS A 155 -21.64 -1.57 -39.52
N GLU A 156 -21.51 -0.27 -39.79
CA GLU A 156 -20.32 0.46 -39.38
C GLU A 156 -20.36 0.72 -37.86
N ALA A 157 -21.52 1.03 -37.29
CA ALA A 157 -21.66 1.24 -35.85
C ALA A 157 -21.21 0.02 -35.03
N GLN A 158 -21.52 -1.20 -35.48
CA GLN A 158 -21.01 -2.44 -34.88
C GLN A 158 -19.47 -2.51 -34.89
N ILE A 159 -18.80 -2.11 -35.98
CA ILE A 159 -17.32 -2.12 -36.04
C ILE A 159 -16.71 -1.11 -35.07
N TRP A 160 -17.30 0.09 -34.93
CA TRP A 160 -16.83 1.07 -33.95
C TRP A 160 -17.17 0.66 -32.50
N LEU A 161 -18.21 -0.14 -32.27
CA LEU A 161 -18.47 -0.77 -30.97
C LEU A 161 -17.41 -1.81 -30.61
N ILE A 162 -17.06 -2.73 -31.53
CA ILE A 162 -15.98 -3.72 -31.32
C ILE A 162 -14.69 -3.00 -30.91
N ARG A 163 -14.33 -1.92 -31.60
CA ARG A 163 -13.17 -1.09 -31.26
C ARG A 163 -13.32 -0.41 -29.90
N SER A 164 -14.44 0.26 -29.63
CA SER A 164 -14.64 0.99 -28.37
C SER A 164 -14.64 0.06 -27.15
N TYR A 165 -15.18 -1.15 -27.28
CA TYR A 165 -15.10 -2.17 -26.24
C TYR A 165 -13.67 -2.73 -26.10
N SER A 166 -12.93 -2.91 -27.19
CA SER A 166 -11.53 -3.36 -27.15
C SER A 166 -10.60 -2.32 -26.50
N GLU A 167 -10.80 -1.01 -26.72
CA GLU A 167 -10.04 0.04 -26.01
C GLU A 167 -10.37 0.11 -24.51
N LEU A 168 -11.51 -0.45 -24.07
CA LEU A 168 -11.91 -0.56 -22.67
C LEU A 168 -11.69 -1.96 -22.07
N GLU A 169 -11.02 -2.86 -22.80
CA GLU A 169 -10.79 -4.27 -22.42
C GLU A 169 -12.07 -5.07 -22.11
N ARG A 170 -13.22 -4.58 -22.61
CA ARG A 170 -14.55 -5.20 -22.51
C ARG A 170 -14.72 -6.29 -23.56
N PHE A 171 -13.88 -7.32 -23.46
CA PHE A 171 -13.73 -8.34 -24.50
C PHE A 171 -14.99 -9.18 -24.69
N THR A 172 -15.79 -9.41 -23.64
CA THR A 172 -17.09 -10.12 -23.76
C THR A 172 -18.04 -9.42 -24.73
N GLU A 173 -18.27 -8.12 -24.53
CA GLU A 173 -19.18 -7.33 -25.37
C GLU A 173 -18.61 -7.10 -26.78
N ALA A 174 -17.29 -6.97 -26.92
CA ALA A 174 -16.64 -6.98 -28.23
C ALA A 174 -16.87 -8.31 -28.97
N SER A 175 -16.75 -9.45 -28.27
CA SER A 175 -17.00 -10.80 -28.82
C SER A 175 -18.46 -10.99 -29.25
N GLU A 176 -19.42 -10.54 -28.43
CA GLU A 176 -20.85 -10.57 -28.79
C GLU A 176 -21.13 -9.80 -30.08
N VAL A 177 -20.56 -8.59 -30.24
CA VAL A 177 -20.74 -7.81 -31.48
C VAL A 177 -20.00 -8.44 -32.66
N ILE A 178 -18.81 -9.03 -32.47
CA ILE A 178 -18.10 -9.80 -33.50
C ILE A 178 -18.97 -10.97 -33.98
N GLN A 179 -19.53 -11.76 -33.07
CA GLN A 179 -20.38 -12.91 -33.39
C GLN A 179 -21.69 -12.48 -34.07
N ALA A 180 -22.33 -11.39 -33.61
CA ALA A 180 -23.53 -10.85 -34.24
C ALA A 180 -23.26 -10.38 -35.68
N VAL A 181 -22.10 -9.75 -35.94
CA VAL A 181 -21.69 -9.33 -37.28
C VAL A 181 -21.34 -10.52 -38.18
N GLN A 182 -20.60 -11.52 -37.67
CA GLN A 182 -20.22 -12.69 -38.45
C GLN A 182 -21.41 -13.55 -38.90
N ASN A 183 -22.53 -13.48 -38.17
CA ASN A 183 -23.78 -14.17 -38.51
C ASN A 183 -24.76 -13.32 -39.35
N ASP A 184 -24.48 -12.04 -39.62
CA ASP A 184 -25.35 -11.18 -40.46
C ASP A 184 -25.13 -11.47 -41.96
N THR A 185 -26.06 -12.19 -42.57
CA THR A 185 -26.01 -12.51 -44.01
C THR A 185 -26.16 -11.30 -44.93
N ASP A 186 -26.65 -10.17 -44.42
CA ASP A 186 -26.80 -8.92 -45.16
C ASP A 186 -25.63 -7.95 -44.91
N PHE A 187 -24.57 -8.38 -44.22
CA PHE A 187 -23.41 -7.54 -43.93
C PHE A 187 -22.71 -7.02 -45.22
N PRO A 188 -22.48 -5.71 -45.35
CA PRO A 188 -22.07 -5.12 -46.61
C PRO A 188 -20.56 -5.32 -46.87
N GLY A 189 -20.22 -6.13 -47.87
CA GLY A 189 -18.84 -6.53 -48.18
C GLY A 189 -17.79 -5.42 -48.37
N LYS A 190 -18.24 -4.17 -48.56
CA LYS A 190 -17.39 -2.95 -48.49
C LYS A 190 -16.72 -2.73 -47.13
N LEU A 191 -17.26 -3.30 -46.04
CA LEU A 191 -16.77 -3.15 -44.66
C LEU A 191 -16.01 -4.38 -44.13
N GLU A 192 -15.87 -5.46 -44.92
CA GLU A 192 -15.16 -6.69 -44.50
C GLU A 192 -13.69 -6.43 -44.12
N ARG A 193 -13.07 -5.38 -44.68
CA ARG A 193 -11.72 -4.97 -44.30
C ARG A 193 -11.72 -4.31 -42.92
N GLU A 194 -12.58 -3.33 -42.71
CA GLU A 194 -12.74 -2.60 -41.45
C GLU A 194 -13.04 -3.56 -40.30
N LEU A 195 -13.94 -4.52 -40.53
CA LEU A 195 -14.25 -5.59 -39.58
C LEU A 195 -13.01 -6.43 -39.27
N ALA A 196 -12.30 -6.95 -40.29
CA ALA A 196 -11.11 -7.77 -40.07
C ALA A 196 -9.98 -7.01 -39.35
N ILE A 197 -9.85 -5.69 -39.56
CA ILE A 197 -8.89 -4.85 -38.82
C ILE A 197 -9.33 -4.68 -37.35
N ALA A 198 -10.62 -4.44 -37.09
CA ALA A 198 -11.14 -4.31 -35.72
C ALA A 198 -11.10 -5.64 -34.93
N THR A 199 -11.40 -6.77 -35.58
CA THR A 199 -11.28 -8.11 -34.96
C THR A 199 -9.81 -8.49 -34.72
N ALA A 200 -8.88 -8.07 -35.58
CA ALA A 200 -7.45 -8.25 -35.31
C ALA A 200 -6.98 -7.44 -34.09
N ASP A 201 -7.47 -6.20 -33.93
CA ASP A 201 -7.12 -5.32 -32.80
C ASP A 201 -7.64 -5.88 -31.47
N TYR A 202 -8.88 -6.37 -31.47
CA TYR A 202 -9.48 -7.16 -30.39
C TYR A 202 -8.58 -8.33 -29.95
N TYR A 203 -8.12 -9.17 -30.88
CA TYR A 203 -7.25 -10.30 -30.56
C TYR A 203 -5.84 -9.88 -30.13
N MET A 204 -5.28 -8.79 -30.68
CA MET A 204 -3.99 -8.24 -30.22
C MET A 204 -4.04 -7.77 -28.77
N LYS A 205 -5.13 -7.13 -28.34
CA LYS A 205 -5.30 -6.63 -26.97
C LYS A 205 -5.50 -7.74 -25.93
N GLN A 206 -6.04 -8.91 -26.34
CA GLN A 206 -6.04 -10.14 -25.53
C GLN A 206 -4.73 -10.94 -25.63
N GLN A 207 -3.71 -10.44 -26.34
CA GLN A 207 -2.44 -11.14 -26.60
C GLN A 207 -2.60 -12.46 -27.40
N GLU A 208 -3.75 -12.71 -28.01
CA GLU A 208 -4.02 -13.83 -28.91
C GLU A 208 -3.44 -13.60 -30.31
N TYR A 209 -2.15 -13.33 -30.37
CA TYR A 209 -1.40 -12.92 -31.57
C TYR A 209 -1.55 -13.91 -32.76
N ALA A 210 -1.75 -15.20 -32.47
CA ALA A 210 -1.96 -16.23 -33.48
C ALA A 210 -3.31 -16.11 -34.22
N GLU A 211 -4.37 -15.63 -33.55
CA GLU A 211 -5.66 -15.33 -34.18
C GLU A 211 -5.61 -13.97 -34.87
N ALA A 212 -5.02 -12.96 -34.23
CA ALA A 212 -4.82 -11.63 -34.82
C ALA A 212 -4.15 -11.69 -36.21
N ILE A 213 -3.08 -12.50 -36.38
CA ILE A 213 -2.41 -12.69 -37.67
C ILE A 213 -3.39 -13.15 -38.77
N LYS A 214 -4.34 -14.04 -38.47
CA LYS A 214 -5.33 -14.53 -39.46
C LYS A 214 -6.23 -13.41 -39.95
N PHE A 215 -6.72 -12.58 -39.03
CA PHE A 215 -7.56 -11.43 -39.36
C PHE A 215 -6.78 -10.32 -40.07
N ILE A 216 -5.51 -10.10 -39.72
CA ILE A 216 -4.64 -9.17 -40.48
C ILE A 216 -4.34 -9.70 -41.89
N ASP A 217 -4.13 -11.00 -42.10
CA ASP A 217 -3.95 -11.55 -43.47
C ASP A 217 -5.22 -11.37 -44.34
N ILE A 218 -6.42 -11.52 -43.76
CA ILE A 218 -7.69 -11.17 -44.42
C ILE A 218 -7.74 -9.66 -44.76
N ALA A 219 -7.38 -8.80 -43.81
CA ALA A 219 -7.31 -7.35 -44.02
C ALA A 219 -6.27 -6.96 -45.08
N LEU A 220 -5.09 -7.60 -45.10
CA LEU A 220 -4.03 -7.42 -46.09
C LEU A 220 -4.52 -7.83 -47.48
N GLY A 221 -5.33 -8.87 -47.60
CA GLY A 221 -6.00 -9.23 -48.86
C GLY A 221 -6.91 -8.11 -49.40
N LYS A 222 -7.63 -7.41 -48.52
CA LYS A 222 -8.61 -6.36 -48.86
C LYS A 222 -8.06 -4.92 -48.81
N THR A 223 -6.81 -4.72 -48.40
CA THR A 223 -6.18 -3.39 -48.26
C THR A 223 -5.46 -2.96 -49.54
N PHE A 224 -5.92 -1.85 -50.13
CA PHE A 224 -5.40 -1.28 -51.38
C PHE A 224 -4.27 -0.26 -51.16
N TRP A 225 -4.34 0.57 -50.12
CA TRP A 225 -3.37 1.65 -49.92
C TRP A 225 -2.06 1.14 -49.32
N LYS A 226 -0.93 1.47 -49.97
CA LYS A 226 0.40 0.94 -49.61
C LYS A 226 0.81 1.25 -48.18
N ARG A 227 0.54 2.46 -47.66
CA ARG A 227 0.89 2.90 -46.29
C ARG A 227 0.22 2.04 -45.21
N GLN A 228 -1.07 1.78 -45.35
CA GLN A 228 -1.81 0.89 -44.44
C GLN A 228 -1.35 -0.57 -44.61
N LYS A 229 -1.15 -1.01 -45.86
CA LYS A 229 -0.66 -2.36 -46.16
C LYS A 229 0.74 -2.62 -45.57
N SER A 230 1.63 -1.62 -45.55
CA SER A 230 2.96 -1.73 -44.94
C SER A 230 2.90 -1.72 -43.41
N ARG A 231 2.03 -0.90 -42.79
CA ARG A 231 1.78 -0.97 -41.34
C ARG A 231 1.32 -2.35 -40.92
N LEU A 232 0.23 -2.84 -41.50
CA LEU A 232 -0.33 -4.16 -41.20
C LEU A 232 0.70 -5.28 -41.44
N GLN A 233 1.51 -5.17 -42.50
CA GLN A 233 2.56 -6.16 -42.78
C GLN A 233 3.76 -6.07 -41.81
N TYR A 234 4.00 -4.91 -41.18
CA TYR A 234 5.00 -4.73 -40.11
C TYR A 234 4.50 -5.30 -38.79
N ILE A 235 3.23 -5.03 -38.44
CA ILE A 235 2.58 -5.61 -37.25
C ILE A 235 2.58 -7.14 -37.34
N VAL A 236 2.22 -7.73 -38.49
CA VAL A 236 2.35 -9.18 -38.72
C VAL A 236 3.78 -9.70 -38.55
N ALA A 237 4.81 -8.87 -38.78
CA ALA A 237 6.18 -9.27 -38.53
C ALA A 237 6.51 -9.30 -37.03
N GLN A 238 6.10 -8.29 -36.27
CA GLN A 238 6.23 -8.24 -34.81
C GLN A 238 5.44 -9.37 -34.14
N LEU A 239 4.18 -9.59 -34.53
CA LEU A 239 3.36 -10.71 -34.04
C LEU A 239 3.96 -12.09 -34.34
N TYR A 240 4.85 -12.21 -35.33
CA TYR A 240 5.63 -13.45 -35.56
C TYR A 240 6.89 -13.55 -34.68
N GLU A 241 7.36 -12.45 -34.08
CA GLU A 241 8.42 -12.46 -33.05
C GLU A 241 7.80 -12.83 -31.70
N GLU A 242 6.66 -12.23 -31.32
CA GLU A 242 5.92 -12.54 -30.08
C GLU A 242 5.54 -14.02 -29.92
N ILE A 243 5.28 -14.73 -31.02
CA ILE A 243 4.92 -16.18 -31.01
C ILE A 243 6.08 -17.11 -31.38
N ASP A 244 7.32 -16.64 -31.19
CA ASP A 244 8.60 -17.30 -31.49
C ASP A 244 8.65 -18.00 -32.86
N LYS A 245 8.36 -17.23 -33.92
CA LYS A 245 8.47 -17.67 -35.32
C LYS A 245 9.37 -16.73 -36.11
N PRO A 246 10.65 -16.56 -35.71
CA PRO A 246 11.56 -15.57 -36.30
C PRO A 246 11.70 -15.73 -37.82
N MET A 247 11.78 -16.97 -38.34
CA MET A 247 11.82 -17.21 -39.79
C MET A 247 10.59 -16.70 -40.58
N LEU A 248 9.45 -16.48 -39.93
CA LEU A 248 8.25 -15.88 -40.51
C LEU A 248 8.26 -14.36 -40.34
N ALA A 249 8.66 -13.86 -39.16
CA ALA A 249 8.87 -12.43 -38.92
C ALA A 249 9.83 -11.82 -39.95
N ALA A 250 10.99 -12.44 -40.18
CA ALA A 250 11.97 -11.98 -41.16
C ALA A 250 11.43 -11.94 -42.59
N LYS A 251 10.56 -12.89 -42.96
CA LYS A 251 9.87 -12.89 -44.26
C LYS A 251 8.81 -11.79 -44.32
N ALA A 252 8.08 -11.54 -43.24
CA ALA A 252 7.11 -10.45 -43.14
C ALA A 252 7.78 -9.06 -43.23
N TYR A 253 8.86 -8.82 -42.48
CA TYR A 253 9.69 -7.61 -42.62
C TYR A 253 10.29 -7.45 -44.03
N GLN A 254 10.74 -8.54 -44.66
CA GLN A 254 11.14 -8.49 -46.07
C GLN A 254 9.98 -8.10 -47.00
N LYS A 255 8.73 -8.53 -46.74
CA LYS A 255 7.56 -8.03 -47.48
C LYS A 255 7.36 -6.53 -47.24
N VAL A 256 7.51 -6.02 -46.00
CA VAL A 256 7.42 -4.58 -45.69
C VAL A 256 8.37 -3.77 -46.57
N THR A 257 9.67 -4.11 -46.61
CA THR A 257 10.64 -3.36 -47.42
C THR A 257 10.29 -3.32 -48.91
N ARG A 258 9.62 -4.36 -49.44
CA ARG A 258 9.15 -4.43 -50.84
C ARG A 258 7.88 -3.60 -51.12
N LEU A 259 7.14 -3.20 -50.09
CA LEU A 259 5.98 -2.31 -50.23
C LEU A 259 6.38 -0.84 -50.40
N ASN A 260 7.65 -0.50 -50.15
CA ASN A 260 8.21 0.87 -50.13
C ASN A 260 7.44 1.81 -49.18
N PRO A 261 7.51 1.58 -47.85
CA PRO A 261 6.96 2.50 -46.86
C PRO A 261 7.85 3.76 -46.72
N ASP A 262 7.57 4.57 -45.70
CA ASP A 262 8.46 5.64 -45.25
C ASP A 262 9.85 5.12 -44.84
N TYR A 263 10.79 6.05 -44.66
CA TYR A 263 12.17 5.69 -44.36
C TYR A 263 12.35 4.96 -43.03
N ARG A 264 11.61 5.34 -41.98
CA ARG A 264 11.79 4.76 -40.62
C ARG A 264 11.27 3.32 -40.56
N MET A 265 10.10 3.06 -41.15
CA MET A 265 9.55 1.71 -41.27
C MET A 265 10.40 0.83 -42.19
N ALA A 266 10.90 1.36 -43.32
CA ALA A 266 11.79 0.62 -44.22
C ALA A 266 13.14 0.27 -43.57
N PHE A 267 13.67 1.18 -42.75
CA PHE A 267 14.92 1.02 -42.02
C PHE A 267 14.77 -0.02 -40.90
N ASN A 268 13.78 0.13 -40.01
CA ASN A 268 13.55 -0.81 -38.91
C ASN A 268 13.18 -2.21 -39.43
N ALA A 269 12.33 -2.33 -40.46
CA ALA A 269 12.04 -3.62 -41.09
C ALA A 269 13.31 -4.28 -41.68
N LYS A 270 14.27 -3.49 -42.18
CA LYS A 270 15.54 -4.05 -42.64
C LYS A 270 16.43 -4.52 -41.48
N ILE A 271 16.43 -3.81 -40.34
CA ILE A 271 17.18 -4.23 -39.14
C ILE A 271 16.59 -5.52 -38.56
N ASN A 272 15.29 -5.55 -38.26
CA ASN A 272 14.67 -6.71 -37.59
C ASN A 272 14.72 -7.96 -38.50
N ALA A 273 14.50 -7.81 -39.81
CA ALA A 273 14.75 -8.90 -40.77
C ALA A 273 16.19 -9.41 -40.71
N ALA A 274 17.19 -8.51 -40.69
CA ALA A 274 18.60 -8.89 -40.67
C ALA A 274 19.01 -9.53 -39.33
N GLY A 275 18.35 -9.18 -38.23
CA GLY A 275 18.51 -9.79 -36.92
C GLY A 275 18.13 -11.27 -36.87
N VAL A 276 17.21 -11.75 -37.70
CA VAL A 276 16.86 -13.18 -37.77
C VAL A 276 17.82 -13.99 -38.63
N PHE A 277 18.33 -13.43 -39.73
CA PHE A 277 19.14 -14.19 -40.70
C PHE A 277 20.56 -14.56 -40.22
N SER A 278 20.88 -14.41 -38.93
CA SER A 278 22.17 -14.82 -38.36
C SER A 278 22.45 -16.32 -38.45
N GLU A 279 21.43 -17.18 -38.53
CA GLU A 279 21.60 -18.65 -38.61
C GLU A 279 21.83 -19.20 -40.03
N GLY A 280 21.80 -18.35 -41.08
CA GLY A 280 21.94 -18.83 -42.46
C GLY A 280 22.14 -17.77 -43.54
N GLY A 281 22.39 -16.53 -43.15
CA GLY A 281 22.65 -15.39 -44.03
C GLY A 281 24.09 -14.91 -44.00
N ASP A 282 24.42 -14.02 -44.92
CA ASP A 282 25.72 -13.32 -44.99
C ASP A 282 25.78 -12.23 -43.91
N VAL A 283 26.13 -12.61 -42.69
CA VAL A 283 26.20 -11.71 -41.51
C VAL A 283 27.25 -10.60 -41.70
N GLU A 284 28.36 -10.88 -42.40
CA GLU A 284 29.35 -9.86 -42.74
C GLU A 284 28.79 -8.80 -43.69
N LYS A 285 27.98 -9.18 -44.69
CA LYS A 285 27.23 -8.22 -45.52
C LYS A 285 26.23 -7.41 -44.71
N THR A 286 25.57 -7.99 -43.71
CA THR A 286 24.73 -7.23 -42.76
C THR A 286 25.55 -6.22 -41.97
N LYS A 287 26.62 -6.64 -41.28
CA LYS A 287 27.51 -5.74 -40.52
C LYS A 287 28.12 -4.66 -41.42
N LYS A 288 28.47 -4.98 -42.66
CA LYS A 288 28.97 -4.04 -43.68
C LYS A 288 27.90 -3.03 -44.12
N ASP A 289 26.64 -3.42 -44.23
CA ASP A 289 25.53 -2.52 -44.54
C ASP A 289 25.20 -1.58 -43.37
N LEU A 290 25.18 -2.08 -42.14
CA LEU A 290 25.01 -1.27 -40.92
C LEU A 290 26.16 -0.27 -40.75
N ARG A 291 27.42 -0.73 -40.87
CA ARG A 291 28.62 0.15 -40.87
C ARG A 291 28.63 1.16 -42.03
N ARG A 292 27.96 0.87 -43.15
CA ARG A 292 27.73 1.81 -44.26
C ARG A 292 26.64 2.82 -43.91
N MET A 293 25.57 2.42 -43.21
CA MET A 293 24.52 3.31 -42.74
C MET A 293 25.04 4.33 -41.71
N LEU A 294 25.88 3.94 -40.75
CA LEU A 294 26.49 4.86 -39.76
C LEU A 294 27.26 6.03 -40.41
N ARG A 295 27.80 5.82 -41.61
CA ARG A 295 28.60 6.78 -42.38
C ARG A 295 27.76 7.73 -43.25
N ASP A 296 26.50 7.39 -43.54
CA ASP A 296 25.61 8.28 -44.30
C ASP A 296 25.04 9.37 -43.37
N LYS A 297 25.17 10.63 -43.79
CA LYS A 297 24.65 11.79 -43.04
C LYS A 297 23.12 11.79 -42.91
N LYS A 298 22.41 11.02 -43.74
CA LYS A 298 20.95 10.83 -43.63
C LYS A 298 20.52 10.03 -42.40
N ASN A 299 21.44 9.27 -41.80
CA ASN A 299 21.11 8.31 -40.74
C ASN A 299 21.56 8.77 -39.35
N VAL A 300 21.90 10.06 -39.19
CA VAL A 300 22.38 10.61 -37.90
C VAL A 300 21.34 10.43 -36.79
N GLU A 301 20.05 10.51 -37.13
CA GLU A 301 18.91 10.31 -36.22
C GLU A 301 18.61 8.82 -35.89
N PHE A 302 19.30 7.87 -36.53
CA PHE A 302 19.09 6.42 -36.34
C PHE A 302 20.38 5.70 -35.91
N ARG A 303 21.42 6.44 -35.53
CA ARG A 303 22.72 5.86 -35.14
C ARG A 303 22.60 4.95 -33.94
N ASP A 304 21.81 5.37 -32.97
CA ASP A 304 21.34 4.61 -31.82
C ASP A 304 20.85 3.20 -32.21
N GLN A 305 19.91 3.11 -33.15
CA GLN A 305 19.29 1.88 -33.63
C GLN A 305 20.30 1.02 -34.43
N ILE A 306 21.18 1.64 -35.23
CA ILE A 306 22.25 0.92 -35.96
C ILE A 306 23.29 0.34 -35.00
N TYR A 307 23.68 1.10 -33.97
CA TYR A 307 24.63 0.66 -32.94
C TYR A 307 24.03 -0.46 -32.08
N TYR A 308 22.76 -0.36 -31.67
CA TYR A 308 22.07 -1.44 -30.96
C TYR A 308 22.00 -2.73 -31.81
N ALA A 309 21.65 -2.61 -33.10
CA ALA A 309 21.64 -3.73 -34.02
C ALA A 309 23.03 -4.37 -34.26
N LEU A 310 24.11 -3.57 -34.26
CA LEU A 310 25.47 -4.10 -34.30
C LEU A 310 25.85 -4.80 -32.99
N GLY A 311 25.46 -4.26 -31.84
CA GLY A 311 25.64 -4.88 -30.52
C GLY A 311 24.97 -6.26 -30.45
N ASN A 312 23.70 -6.35 -30.87
CA ASN A 312 22.94 -7.61 -30.93
C ASN A 312 23.62 -8.68 -31.80
N ILE A 313 24.28 -8.29 -32.90
CA ILE A 313 25.05 -9.22 -33.74
C ILE A 313 26.33 -9.65 -33.02
N PHE A 314 27.12 -8.72 -32.47
CA PHE A 314 28.37 -9.06 -31.77
C PHE A 314 28.13 -9.92 -30.51
N PHE A 315 27.04 -9.68 -29.78
CA PHE A 315 26.65 -10.48 -28.61
C PHE A 315 26.41 -11.95 -29.01
N ARG A 316 25.66 -12.18 -30.09
CA ARG A 316 25.39 -13.53 -30.64
C ARG A 316 26.61 -14.17 -31.30
N GLU A 317 27.56 -13.37 -31.80
CA GLU A 317 28.88 -13.82 -32.24
C GLU A 317 29.85 -14.10 -31.08
N GLY A 318 29.38 -14.05 -29.82
CA GLY A 318 30.20 -14.24 -28.60
C GLY A 318 31.21 -13.12 -28.33
N SER A 319 31.19 -12.05 -29.14
CA SER A 319 32.13 -10.94 -29.10
C SER A 319 31.66 -9.87 -28.11
N ARG A 320 31.55 -10.24 -26.83
CA ARG A 320 30.86 -9.46 -25.78
C ARG A 320 31.44 -8.05 -25.59
N ASP A 321 32.76 -7.87 -25.64
CA ASP A 321 33.41 -6.55 -25.58
C ASP A 321 32.93 -5.60 -26.70
N LEU A 322 32.87 -6.10 -27.93
CA LEU A 322 32.36 -5.35 -29.08
C LEU A 322 30.85 -5.12 -28.98
N ALA A 323 30.11 -6.03 -28.34
CA ALA A 323 28.70 -5.83 -28.04
C ALA A 323 28.51 -4.65 -27.09
N ILE A 324 29.23 -4.64 -25.95
CA ILE A 324 29.23 -3.54 -24.97
C ILE A 324 29.65 -2.22 -25.64
N GLU A 325 30.74 -2.18 -26.41
CA GLU A 325 31.16 -0.97 -27.15
C GLU A 325 30.04 -0.40 -28.04
N ASN A 326 29.32 -1.28 -28.75
CA ASN A 326 28.24 -0.87 -29.64
C ASN A 326 26.97 -0.49 -28.88
N TYR A 327 26.59 -1.19 -27.81
CA TYR A 327 25.45 -0.79 -26.97
C TYR A 327 25.72 0.53 -26.24
N SER A 328 26.90 0.73 -25.65
CA SER A 328 27.32 2.02 -25.07
C SER A 328 27.35 3.15 -26.12
N SER A 329 27.79 2.85 -27.35
CA SER A 329 27.70 3.79 -28.48
C SER A 329 26.24 4.11 -28.86
N SER A 330 25.31 3.17 -28.68
CA SER A 330 23.87 3.41 -28.83
C SER A 330 23.36 4.36 -27.74
N VAL A 331 23.61 4.08 -26.46
CA VAL A 331 23.25 4.97 -25.33
C VAL A 331 23.78 6.39 -25.57
N ALA A 332 25.05 6.52 -25.96
CA ALA A 332 25.70 7.81 -26.20
C ALA A 332 25.19 8.56 -27.46
N SER A 333 24.54 7.87 -28.40
CA SER A 333 23.95 8.49 -29.60
C SER A 333 22.42 8.65 -29.55
N SER A 334 21.77 8.14 -28.51
CA SER A 334 20.32 8.23 -28.28
C SER A 334 19.88 9.59 -27.68
N TYR A 335 20.24 10.71 -28.33
CA TYR A 335 19.96 12.06 -27.81
C TYR A 335 18.51 12.54 -28.06
N ASN A 336 17.87 12.04 -29.13
CA ASN A 336 16.48 12.34 -29.49
C ASN A 336 15.51 11.18 -29.19
N ASN A 337 16.04 9.99 -28.85
CA ASN A 337 15.28 8.75 -28.74
C ASN A 337 15.39 8.18 -27.31
N PRO A 338 14.51 8.58 -26.38
CA PRO A 338 14.57 8.13 -24.99
C PRO A 338 14.44 6.61 -24.86
N PHE A 339 13.49 5.98 -25.56
CA PHE A 339 13.23 4.55 -25.45
C PHE A 339 14.43 3.69 -25.91
N GLN A 340 15.08 4.05 -27.02
CA GLN A 340 16.32 3.36 -27.41
C GLN A 340 17.48 3.63 -26.44
N ARG A 341 17.55 4.81 -25.79
CA ARG A 341 18.54 5.07 -24.74
C ARG A 341 18.33 4.13 -23.55
N ALA A 342 17.09 4.02 -23.07
CA ALA A 342 16.72 3.14 -21.96
C ALA A 342 16.99 1.67 -22.31
N GLN A 343 16.49 1.19 -23.46
CA GLN A 343 16.72 -0.18 -23.93
C GLN A 343 18.22 -0.52 -24.00
N SER A 344 19.03 0.33 -24.65
CA SER A 344 20.46 0.11 -24.77
C SER A 344 21.18 0.17 -23.41
N ALA A 345 20.72 1.02 -22.49
CA ALA A 345 21.28 1.12 -21.14
C ALA A 345 20.94 -0.13 -20.31
N ILE A 346 19.69 -0.61 -20.33
CA ILE A 346 19.25 -1.86 -19.70
C ILE A 346 20.07 -3.06 -20.22
N THR A 347 20.32 -3.13 -21.53
CA THR A 347 21.14 -4.20 -22.11
C THR A 347 22.60 -4.15 -21.63
N VAL A 348 23.22 -2.98 -21.50
CA VAL A 348 24.57 -2.87 -20.93
C VAL A 348 24.59 -3.16 -19.43
N ALA A 349 23.57 -2.68 -18.70
CA ALA A 349 23.44 -2.88 -17.27
C ALA A 349 23.32 -4.38 -16.92
N GLY A 350 22.47 -5.12 -17.65
CA GLY A 350 22.35 -6.57 -17.51
C GLY A 350 23.66 -7.32 -17.77
N ILE A 351 24.41 -6.92 -18.80
CA ILE A 351 25.73 -7.52 -19.10
C ILE A 351 26.74 -7.25 -17.96
N HIS A 352 26.83 -6.02 -17.45
CA HIS A 352 27.68 -5.71 -16.32
C HIS A 352 27.22 -6.39 -15.02
N PHE A 353 25.92 -6.63 -14.85
CA PHE A 353 25.35 -7.35 -13.72
C PHE A 353 25.71 -8.84 -13.76
N GLU A 354 25.60 -9.49 -14.92
CA GLU A 354 26.08 -10.85 -15.18
C GLU A 354 27.59 -10.98 -14.89
N ASP A 355 28.39 -9.97 -15.26
CA ASP A 355 29.82 -9.88 -14.94
C ASP A 355 30.13 -9.55 -13.47
N GLN A 356 29.10 -9.40 -12.63
CA GLN A 356 29.20 -8.96 -11.23
C GLN A 356 29.96 -7.62 -11.06
N ASN A 357 29.97 -6.79 -12.11
CA ASN A 357 30.45 -5.41 -12.11
C ASN A 357 29.28 -4.49 -11.71
N TYR A 358 28.86 -4.66 -10.46
CA TYR A 358 27.65 -4.05 -9.91
C TYR A 358 27.63 -2.51 -10.01
N ARG A 359 28.80 -1.87 -9.93
CA ARG A 359 28.97 -0.42 -10.05
C ARG A 359 28.62 0.10 -11.44
N ASP A 360 29.18 -0.49 -12.49
CA ASP A 360 28.89 -0.04 -13.85
C ASP A 360 27.46 -0.44 -14.25
N ALA A 361 26.97 -1.60 -13.77
CA ALA A 361 25.57 -1.99 -13.93
C ALA A 361 24.60 -0.96 -13.33
N GLN A 362 24.87 -0.49 -12.10
CA GLN A 362 24.04 0.51 -11.41
C GLN A 362 23.97 1.83 -12.20
N ALA A 363 25.10 2.32 -12.70
CA ALA A 363 25.15 3.57 -13.47
C ALA A 363 24.37 3.51 -14.81
N TYR A 364 24.28 2.33 -15.43
CA TYR A 364 23.45 2.13 -16.62
C TYR A 364 21.97 1.90 -16.29
N TYR A 365 21.63 1.21 -15.18
CA TYR A 365 20.24 1.13 -14.72
C TYR A 365 19.69 2.49 -14.29
N ASP A 366 20.44 3.30 -13.54
CA ASP A 366 20.10 4.70 -13.19
C ASP A 366 19.80 5.52 -14.47
N SER A 367 20.68 5.41 -15.47
CA SER A 367 20.50 6.03 -16.79
C SER A 367 19.26 5.57 -17.57
N ALA A 368 18.66 4.43 -17.20
CA ALA A 368 17.40 3.94 -17.76
C ALA A 368 16.18 4.32 -16.91
N MET A 369 16.28 4.24 -15.57
CA MET A 369 15.22 4.57 -14.61
C MET A 369 14.79 6.04 -14.68
N ILE A 370 15.69 6.94 -15.08
CA ILE A 370 15.38 8.35 -15.38
C ILE A 370 14.46 8.53 -16.62
N ILE A 371 14.24 7.46 -17.41
CA ILE A 371 13.61 7.50 -18.74
C ILE A 371 12.34 6.64 -18.83
N ILE A 372 12.29 5.51 -18.12
CA ILE A 372 11.17 4.56 -18.17
C ILE A 372 10.16 4.82 -17.06
N ASP A 373 8.90 4.51 -17.34
CA ASP A 373 7.77 4.58 -16.44
C ASP A 373 7.26 3.16 -16.09
N ASP A 374 6.26 3.09 -15.23
CA ASP A 374 5.55 1.87 -14.82
C ASP A 374 4.91 1.11 -15.99
N THR A 375 4.67 1.77 -17.13
CA THR A 375 4.18 1.14 -18.37
C THR A 375 5.26 0.38 -19.16
N TYR A 376 6.52 0.40 -18.71
CA TYR A 376 7.62 -0.28 -19.37
C TYR A 376 7.59 -1.81 -19.11
N PRO A 377 7.82 -2.67 -20.13
CA PRO A 377 7.86 -4.12 -19.95
C PRO A 377 8.84 -4.57 -18.85
N ASP A 378 8.41 -5.49 -18.00
CA ASP A 378 9.15 -5.97 -16.81
C ASP A 378 9.56 -4.89 -15.79
N TYR A 379 8.97 -3.68 -15.80
CA TYR A 379 9.36 -2.57 -14.91
C TYR A 379 9.50 -2.97 -13.43
N PRO A 380 8.54 -3.68 -12.77
CA PRO A 380 8.67 -4.00 -11.34
C PRO A 380 9.91 -4.84 -11.02
N LYS A 381 10.23 -5.82 -11.88
CA LYS A 381 11.42 -6.68 -11.75
C LYS A 381 12.69 -5.88 -11.97
N LEU A 382 12.70 -5.01 -12.98
CA LEU A 382 13.82 -4.15 -13.33
C LEU A 382 14.11 -3.11 -12.23
N TYR A 383 13.05 -2.56 -11.62
CA TYR A 383 13.11 -1.61 -10.51
C TYR A 383 13.60 -2.27 -9.22
N SER A 384 13.08 -3.46 -8.86
CA SER A 384 13.58 -4.27 -7.75
C SER A 384 15.08 -4.56 -7.91
N GLN A 385 15.50 -5.07 -9.08
CA GLN A 385 16.91 -5.32 -9.39
C GLN A 385 17.77 -4.05 -9.26
N TYR A 386 17.27 -2.89 -9.70
CA TYR A 386 17.95 -1.60 -9.55
C TYR A 386 18.04 -1.13 -8.08
N ARG A 387 17.00 -1.32 -7.27
CA ARG A 387 16.94 -0.96 -5.84
C ARG A 387 17.96 -1.76 -5.05
N SER A 388 17.90 -3.09 -5.11
CA SER A 388 18.83 -3.98 -4.40
C SER A 388 20.28 -3.79 -4.84
N LEU A 389 20.49 -3.52 -6.14
CA LEU A 389 21.82 -3.20 -6.69
C LEU A 389 22.35 -1.85 -6.18
N THR A 390 21.49 -0.84 -6.08
CA THR A 390 21.88 0.48 -5.56
C THR A 390 22.24 0.39 -4.07
N ASN A 391 21.46 -0.34 -3.27
CA ASN A 391 21.77 -0.62 -1.86
C ASN A 391 23.13 -1.33 -1.70
N LEU A 392 23.42 -2.32 -2.55
CA LEU A 392 24.74 -2.98 -2.56
C LEU A 392 25.87 -2.01 -2.91
N VAL A 393 25.69 -1.25 -3.99
CA VAL A 393 26.72 -0.34 -4.52
C VAL A 393 26.99 0.81 -3.55
N GLU A 394 26.00 1.31 -2.81
CA GLU A 394 26.22 2.31 -1.75
C GLU A 394 27.12 1.78 -0.63
N ASN A 395 26.88 0.55 -0.15
CA ASN A 395 27.72 -0.07 0.88
C ASN A 395 29.14 -0.34 0.36
N VAL A 396 29.29 -0.86 -0.87
CA VAL A 396 30.61 -1.07 -1.50
C VAL A 396 31.36 0.25 -1.71
N LEU A 397 30.69 1.29 -2.21
CA LEU A 397 31.29 2.62 -2.38
C LEU A 397 31.63 3.29 -1.04
N THR A 398 30.87 3.02 0.02
CA THR A 398 31.20 3.46 1.39
C THR A 398 32.53 2.87 1.85
N VAL A 399 32.75 1.56 1.62
CA VAL A 399 34.05 0.92 1.90
C VAL A 399 35.17 1.52 1.04
N GLU A 400 35.01 1.62 -0.29
CA GLU A 400 36.03 2.23 -1.19
C GLU A 400 36.39 3.67 -0.80
N ARG A 401 35.37 4.45 -0.41
CA ARG A 401 35.49 5.86 -0.02
C ARG A 401 36.22 5.99 1.31
N GLU A 402 35.77 5.30 2.35
CA GLU A 402 36.35 5.42 3.69
C GLU A 402 37.77 4.84 3.72
N ASP A 403 38.07 3.71 3.06
CA ASP A 403 39.46 3.23 2.89
C ASP A 403 40.35 4.27 2.19
N SER A 404 39.81 4.98 1.19
CA SER A 404 40.55 6.05 0.51
C SER A 404 40.76 7.28 1.39
N LEU A 405 39.76 7.71 2.15
CA LEU A 405 39.85 8.84 3.10
C LEU A 405 40.84 8.51 4.24
N GLN A 406 40.75 7.32 4.83
CA GLN A 406 41.69 6.86 5.86
C GLN A 406 43.11 6.77 5.33
N ARG A 407 43.31 6.22 4.13
CA ARG A 407 44.63 6.14 3.49
C ARG A 407 45.25 7.53 3.31
N ILE A 408 44.46 8.54 2.92
CA ILE A 408 44.93 9.94 2.77
C ILE A 408 45.16 10.60 4.14
N ALA A 409 44.30 10.37 5.13
CA ALA A 409 44.49 10.87 6.49
C ALA A 409 45.77 10.31 7.13
N LYS A 410 46.06 9.00 6.92
CA LYS A 410 47.25 8.29 7.39
C LYS A 410 48.55 8.66 6.64
N MET A 411 48.50 9.48 5.58
CA MET A 411 49.71 10.01 4.92
C MET A 411 50.41 11.07 5.80
N PRO A 412 51.76 11.16 5.73
CA PRO A 412 52.49 12.32 6.24
C PRO A 412 51.96 13.63 5.64
N GLU A 413 51.84 14.68 6.44
CA GLU A 413 51.18 15.93 6.05
C GLU A 413 51.71 16.53 4.73
N MET A 414 53.03 16.61 4.58
CA MET A 414 53.69 17.07 3.35
C MET A 414 53.27 16.26 2.10
N GLN A 415 53.04 14.94 2.24
CA GLN A 415 52.61 14.09 1.13
C GLN A 415 51.11 14.27 0.84
N ARG A 416 50.28 14.41 1.88
CA ARG A 416 48.85 14.74 1.77
C ARG A 416 48.64 16.10 1.08
N GLU A 417 49.39 17.12 1.46
CA GLU A 417 49.33 18.44 0.80
C GLU A 417 49.80 18.38 -0.66
N ALA A 418 50.89 17.65 -0.96
CA ALA A 418 51.36 17.46 -2.33
C ALA A 418 50.33 16.72 -3.21
N LEU A 419 49.56 15.78 -2.64
CA LEU A 419 48.46 15.10 -3.31
C LEU A 419 47.28 16.04 -3.57
N ILE A 420 46.83 16.80 -2.58
CA ILE A 420 45.72 17.77 -2.73
C ILE A 420 46.11 18.85 -3.77
N ALA A 421 47.32 19.40 -3.67
CA ALA A 421 47.86 20.34 -4.66
C ALA A 421 48.13 19.71 -6.04
N LYS A 422 48.08 18.38 -6.19
CA LYS A 422 47.98 17.72 -7.51
C LYS A 422 46.52 17.67 -7.97
N LEU A 423 45.60 17.19 -7.15
CA LEU A 423 44.17 17.09 -7.48
C LEU A 423 43.58 18.44 -7.92
N MET A 424 43.89 19.52 -7.22
CA MET A 424 43.47 20.89 -7.58
C MET A 424 44.02 21.31 -8.96
N ARG A 425 45.25 20.91 -9.32
CA ARG A 425 45.84 21.20 -10.65
C ARG A 425 45.23 20.35 -11.74
N ASP A 426 45.05 19.05 -11.49
CA ASP A 426 44.43 18.12 -12.43
C ASP A 426 42.98 18.55 -12.75
N GLU A 427 42.20 18.98 -11.74
CA GLU A 427 40.85 19.54 -11.94
C GLU A 427 40.89 20.91 -12.64
N GLN A 428 41.83 21.79 -12.32
CA GLN A 428 42.00 23.06 -13.04
C GLN A 428 42.39 22.85 -14.51
N GLU A 429 43.18 21.84 -14.83
CA GLU A 429 43.47 21.44 -16.22
C GLU A 429 42.24 20.83 -16.91
N LYS A 430 41.47 19.99 -16.23
CA LYS A 430 40.20 19.43 -16.73
C LYS A 430 39.17 20.53 -17.02
N GLN A 431 39.03 21.53 -16.14
CA GLN A 431 38.18 22.71 -16.36
C GLN A 431 38.65 23.53 -17.57
N ARG A 432 39.96 23.83 -17.67
CA ARG A 432 40.54 24.50 -18.86
C ARG A 432 40.32 23.71 -20.16
N ASN A 433 40.41 22.38 -20.12
CA ASN A 433 40.19 21.51 -21.27
C ASN A 433 38.71 21.50 -21.70
N LEU A 434 37.78 21.46 -20.74
CA LEU A 434 36.33 21.58 -21.00
C LEU A 434 35.97 22.98 -21.55
N GLU A 435 36.53 24.04 -21.00
CA GLU A 435 36.38 25.41 -21.52
C GLU A 435 36.94 25.54 -22.94
N SER A 436 38.12 24.96 -23.21
CA SER A 436 38.73 24.91 -24.53
C SER A 436 37.86 24.17 -25.55
N LEU A 437 37.32 23.00 -25.20
CA LEU A 437 36.34 22.28 -26.04
C LEU A 437 35.08 23.12 -26.30
N ALA A 438 34.55 23.80 -25.28
CA ALA A 438 33.39 24.67 -25.43
C ALA A 438 33.67 25.87 -26.34
N LEU A 439 34.86 26.48 -26.25
CA LEU A 439 35.35 27.52 -27.16
C LEU A 439 35.56 27.00 -28.59
N GLN A 440 36.02 25.76 -28.75
CA GLN A 440 36.19 25.11 -30.05
C GLN A 440 34.83 24.85 -30.73
N GLY A 441 33.84 24.34 -29.99
CA GLY A 441 32.45 24.22 -30.48
C GLY A 441 31.79 25.58 -30.77
N GLN A 442 32.11 26.63 -30.00
CA GLN A 442 31.67 28.01 -30.34
C GLN A 442 32.31 28.54 -31.62
N ARG A 443 33.57 28.18 -31.93
CA ARG A 443 34.22 28.53 -33.21
C ARG A 443 33.56 27.85 -34.40
N GLU A 444 33.09 26.60 -34.26
CA GLU A 444 32.26 25.95 -35.27
C GLU A 444 30.90 26.64 -35.43
N GLN A 445 30.24 27.04 -34.34
CA GLN A 445 29.04 27.88 -34.42
C GLN A 445 29.30 29.25 -35.09
N GLY A 446 30.51 29.79 -35.00
CA GLY A 446 30.95 30.97 -35.74
C GLY A 446 30.85 30.80 -37.26
N TYR A 447 31.21 29.62 -37.78
CA TYR A 447 31.05 29.27 -39.20
C TYR A 447 29.58 29.15 -39.63
N TYR A 448 28.69 28.68 -38.75
CA TYR A 448 27.25 28.68 -39.03
C TYR A 448 26.63 30.08 -38.94
N ARG A 449 27.11 30.96 -38.03
CA ARG A 449 26.69 32.37 -37.96
C ARG A 449 27.11 33.18 -39.18
N SER A 450 28.32 33.00 -39.70
CA SER A 450 28.79 33.75 -40.88
C SER A 450 28.02 33.37 -42.15
N ASN A 451 27.68 32.09 -42.35
CA ASN A 451 26.80 31.67 -43.44
C ASN A 451 25.38 32.25 -43.34
N ARG A 452 24.89 32.59 -42.13
CA ARG A 452 23.57 33.21 -41.94
C ARG A 452 23.48 34.61 -42.55
N TYR A 453 24.55 35.40 -42.46
CA TYR A 453 24.67 36.70 -43.15
C TYR A 453 24.78 36.58 -44.67
N ARG A 454 25.21 35.43 -45.20
CA ARG A 454 25.37 35.19 -46.64
C ARG A 454 24.06 34.85 -47.37
N MET A 455 22.98 34.59 -46.62
CA MET A 455 21.67 34.15 -47.14
C MET A 455 20.56 35.21 -47.01
N GLY A 456 20.90 36.49 -46.84
CA GLY A 456 19.99 37.62 -47.07
C GLY A 456 18.92 37.90 -46.02
N MET A 457 18.85 37.15 -44.90
CA MET A 457 17.96 37.45 -43.77
C MET A 457 18.50 38.60 -42.89
N GLY A 458 18.71 39.76 -43.51
CA GLY A 458 19.31 40.95 -42.88
C GLY A 458 18.98 42.22 -43.66
N THR A 459 17.72 42.64 -43.62
CA THR A 459 17.27 43.95 -44.13
C THR A 459 16.53 44.69 -43.03
N ASP A 460 17.02 45.88 -42.68
CA ASP A 460 16.41 46.71 -41.64
C ASP A 460 15.02 47.20 -42.06
N GLN A 461 13.98 46.66 -41.43
CA GLN A 461 12.70 47.34 -41.28
C GLN A 461 12.31 47.38 -39.81
N GLN A 462 11.87 48.56 -39.38
CA GLN A 462 11.58 48.89 -37.99
C GLN A 462 10.31 48.18 -37.52
N GLY A 463 10.32 47.65 -36.29
CA GLY A 463 9.11 47.09 -35.65
C GLY A 463 9.16 45.60 -35.27
N ALA A 464 10.32 45.06 -34.91
CA ALA A 464 10.40 43.77 -34.21
C ALA A 464 10.44 44.00 -32.69
N GLY A 465 9.48 43.42 -31.96
CA GLY A 465 9.46 43.45 -30.50
C GLY A 465 10.53 42.54 -29.86
N TRP A 466 10.54 42.50 -28.53
CA TRP A 466 11.37 41.60 -27.72
C TRP A 466 11.36 40.16 -28.25
N TYR A 467 12.50 39.47 -28.19
CA TYR A 467 12.82 38.21 -28.89
C TYR A 467 11.69 37.16 -28.90
N PHE A 468 10.98 37.00 -27.78
CA PHE A 468 9.92 36.00 -27.62
C PHE A 468 8.57 36.36 -28.28
N TYR A 469 8.39 37.59 -28.77
CA TYR A 469 7.20 38.02 -29.50
C TYR A 469 7.24 37.71 -31.01
N ASN A 470 8.30 37.05 -31.50
CA ASN A 470 8.38 36.57 -32.88
C ASN A 470 8.29 35.02 -32.89
N PRO A 471 7.14 34.41 -33.27
CA PRO A 471 6.94 32.96 -33.18
C PRO A 471 7.94 32.12 -33.97
N GLN A 472 8.41 32.60 -35.14
CA GLN A 472 9.43 31.90 -35.93
C GLN A 472 10.80 31.91 -35.22
N THR A 473 11.09 32.99 -34.49
CA THR A 473 12.34 33.12 -33.73
C THR A 473 12.27 32.29 -32.44
N VAL A 474 11.11 32.23 -31.79
CA VAL A 474 10.86 31.32 -30.65
C VAL A 474 10.97 29.86 -31.08
N ALA A 475 10.31 29.44 -32.16
CA ALA A 475 10.37 28.05 -32.63
C ALA A 475 11.81 27.64 -32.98
N TYR A 476 12.58 28.50 -33.66
CA TYR A 476 14.01 28.25 -33.91
C TYR A 476 14.84 28.25 -32.62
N GLY A 477 14.53 29.14 -31.67
CA GLY A 477 15.13 29.16 -30.34
C GLY A 477 14.88 27.87 -29.55
N GLN A 478 13.65 27.36 -29.56
CA GLN A 478 13.22 26.12 -28.92
C GLN A 478 13.91 24.89 -29.52
N VAL A 479 13.96 24.78 -30.85
CA VAL A 479 14.69 23.70 -31.53
C VAL A 479 16.19 23.75 -31.22
N THR A 480 16.83 24.92 -31.28
CA THR A 480 18.27 25.04 -30.96
C THR A 480 18.57 24.90 -29.45
N PHE A 481 17.60 25.16 -28.57
CA PHE A 481 17.67 24.85 -27.15
C PHE A 481 17.64 23.33 -26.93
N GLN A 482 16.65 22.64 -27.51
CA GLN A 482 16.50 21.19 -27.40
C GLN A 482 17.70 20.44 -28.01
N GLN A 483 18.21 20.88 -29.15
CA GLN A 483 19.44 20.33 -29.76
C GLN A 483 20.71 20.53 -28.90
N ARG A 484 20.72 21.50 -27.99
CA ARG A 484 21.89 21.82 -27.14
C ARG A 484 21.79 21.26 -25.72
N TRP A 485 20.58 21.10 -25.19
CA TRP A 485 20.34 20.77 -23.78
C TRP A 485 19.39 19.57 -23.56
N GLY A 486 18.77 19.05 -24.62
CA GLY A 486 17.68 18.07 -24.56
C GLY A 486 16.31 18.69 -24.24
N LYS A 487 15.29 17.85 -24.08
CA LYS A 487 14.08 18.23 -23.33
C LYS A 487 14.50 18.44 -21.87
N ARG A 488 14.22 19.61 -21.30
CA ARG A 488 14.47 19.94 -19.88
C ARG A 488 13.14 20.32 -19.25
N THR A 489 12.90 19.86 -18.02
CA THR A 489 11.78 20.29 -17.18
C THR A 489 11.92 21.77 -16.82
N LEU A 490 10.79 22.43 -16.54
CA LEU A 490 10.77 23.81 -16.09
C LEU A 490 11.12 23.84 -14.59
N ALA A 491 12.42 23.91 -14.29
CA ALA A 491 12.94 23.97 -12.93
C ALA A 491 14.14 24.90 -12.85
N ASP A 492 14.40 25.44 -11.66
CA ASP A 492 15.54 26.33 -11.46
C ASP A 492 16.88 25.58 -11.53
N ASN A 493 17.92 26.35 -11.88
CA ASN A 493 19.27 25.85 -12.16
C ASN A 493 19.40 24.77 -13.26
N TRP A 494 18.41 24.63 -14.17
CA TRP A 494 18.34 23.61 -15.25
C TRP A 494 19.58 23.46 -16.16
N ARG A 495 20.51 24.41 -16.14
CA ARG A 495 21.76 24.41 -16.94
C ARG A 495 22.90 23.57 -16.34
N ARG A 496 22.78 23.07 -15.10
CA ARG A 496 23.79 22.19 -14.49
C ARG A 496 23.74 20.80 -15.13
N SER A 497 24.91 20.18 -15.35
CA SER A 497 25.02 18.86 -16.00
C SER A 497 24.80 17.69 -15.03
N ASN A 498 25.34 17.78 -13.82
CA ASN A 498 24.88 16.99 -12.68
C ASN A 498 23.81 17.79 -11.95
N LYS A 499 22.70 17.13 -11.59
CA LYS A 499 21.71 17.64 -10.64
C LYS A 499 21.41 16.59 -9.55
N SER A 500 22.46 15.92 -9.06
CA SER A 500 22.45 15.10 -7.84
C SER A 500 22.44 15.98 -6.59
N THR A 501 21.57 16.98 -6.58
CA THR A 501 21.47 18.02 -5.57
C THR A 501 20.00 18.43 -5.52
N ILE A 502 19.39 18.07 -4.40
CA ILE A 502 18.01 18.38 -4.00
C ILE A 502 17.76 19.89 -4.21
N SER A 503 16.60 20.29 -4.72
CA SER A 503 16.27 21.72 -4.89
C SER A 503 16.23 22.41 -3.52
N MET A 504 16.35 23.74 -3.50
CA MET A 504 16.13 24.47 -2.24
C MET A 504 14.65 24.40 -1.84
N ASP A 505 13.73 24.30 -2.81
CA ASP A 505 12.30 24.04 -2.56
C ASP A 505 12.07 22.63 -1.98
N ASP A 506 12.71 21.60 -2.56
CA ASP A 506 12.69 20.22 -2.06
C ASP A 506 13.31 20.11 -0.64
N MET A 507 14.30 20.96 -0.31
CA MET A 507 14.88 21.07 1.04
C MET A 507 13.97 21.79 2.04
N ASP A 508 13.07 22.67 1.60
CA ASP A 508 12.07 23.27 2.48
C ASP A 508 10.97 22.24 2.83
N GLU A 509 10.57 21.35 1.90
CA GLU A 509 9.67 20.22 2.19
C GLU A 509 10.31 19.11 3.06
N MET A 510 11.63 18.90 2.98
CA MET A 510 12.37 18.05 3.94
C MET A 510 12.86 18.83 5.19
N GLY A 511 12.48 20.11 5.34
CA GLY A 511 13.14 21.06 6.24
C GLY A 511 12.67 21.04 7.70
N GLU A 512 11.44 20.60 7.99
CA GLU A 512 10.83 20.79 9.32
C GLU A 512 11.37 19.85 10.43
N ALA A 513 12.23 18.88 10.08
CA ALA A 513 12.72 17.84 11.01
C ALA A 513 14.20 17.96 11.44
N VAL A 514 14.93 19.03 11.07
CA VAL A 514 16.36 19.18 11.39
C VAL A 514 16.66 20.51 12.09
N ASP A 515 17.29 20.43 13.26
CA ASP A 515 17.79 21.61 14.00
C ASP A 515 18.77 22.40 13.13
N SER A 516 18.33 23.59 12.71
CA SER A 516 19.05 24.46 11.78
C SER A 516 20.40 24.97 12.34
N SER A 517 20.67 24.80 13.64
CA SER A 517 21.93 25.17 14.27
C SER A 517 23.09 24.19 13.95
N LEU A 518 22.81 23.01 13.40
CA LEU A 518 23.79 21.97 13.07
C LEU A 518 24.22 21.93 11.59
N ILE A 519 23.72 22.83 10.74
CA ILE A 519 24.05 22.85 9.30
C ILE A 519 25.47 23.39 9.09
N VAL A 520 26.45 22.48 9.08
CA VAL A 520 27.84 22.80 8.72
C VAL A 520 27.92 23.15 7.24
N GLN A 521 28.16 24.42 6.93
CA GLN A 521 28.30 24.91 5.56
C GLN A 521 29.49 24.22 4.85
N ARG A 522 29.19 23.29 3.95
CA ARG A 522 30.18 22.54 3.17
C ARG A 522 30.85 23.39 2.10
N VAL A 523 32.10 23.05 1.77
CA VAL A 523 32.84 23.66 0.66
C VAL A 523 32.58 22.85 -0.61
N GLU A 524 31.92 23.46 -1.60
CA GLU A 524 31.60 22.82 -2.89
C GLU A 524 32.66 23.02 -3.98
N ASP A 525 33.54 24.03 -3.85
CA ASP A 525 34.51 24.39 -4.89
C ASP A 525 35.76 23.47 -4.86
N PRO A 526 35.97 22.60 -5.87
CA PRO A 526 37.12 21.69 -5.92
C PRO A 526 38.46 22.40 -6.24
N LEU A 527 38.46 23.73 -6.40
CA LEU A 527 39.69 24.53 -6.44
C LEU A 527 40.13 25.03 -5.06
N GLN A 528 39.37 24.76 -3.99
CA GLN A 528 39.78 24.99 -2.60
C GLN A 528 40.45 23.75 -2.00
N LYS A 529 41.33 23.94 -1.01
CA LYS A 529 41.95 22.83 -0.27
C LYS A 529 40.90 22.11 0.60
N GLU A 530 40.00 22.91 1.17
CA GLU A 530 39.01 22.55 2.17
C GLU A 530 38.00 21.52 1.63
N TYR A 531 37.67 21.61 0.33
CA TYR A 531 36.86 20.63 -0.40
C TYR A 531 37.39 19.19 -0.23
N TYR A 532 38.72 19.02 -0.30
CA TYR A 532 39.39 17.72 -0.19
C TYR A 532 39.73 17.31 1.25
N THR A 533 39.60 18.22 2.24
CA THR A 533 39.94 17.94 3.64
C THR A 533 38.75 17.85 4.59
N GLN A 534 37.58 18.38 4.23
CA GLN A 534 36.39 18.42 5.10
C GLN A 534 35.90 17.04 5.56
N ASP A 535 36.05 16.01 4.73
CA ASP A 535 35.65 14.63 5.05
C ASP A 535 36.83 13.74 5.52
N LEU A 536 38.05 14.27 5.73
CA LEU A 536 39.20 13.44 6.13
C LEU A 536 39.19 13.11 7.63
N PRO A 537 39.33 11.84 8.03
CA PRO A 537 39.41 11.45 9.44
C PRO A 537 40.78 11.77 10.05
N LEU A 538 41.04 13.04 10.35
CA LEU A 538 42.33 13.53 10.85
C LEU A 538 42.50 13.45 12.38
N THR A 539 41.50 12.96 13.11
CA THR A 539 41.54 12.74 14.57
C THR A 539 41.09 11.33 14.91
N ASP A 540 41.52 10.81 16.06
CA ASP A 540 41.18 9.44 16.50
C ASP A 540 39.66 9.20 16.58
N SER A 541 38.88 10.21 16.96
CA SER A 541 37.42 10.13 17.00
C SER A 541 36.78 10.05 15.61
N LEU A 542 37.28 10.82 14.63
CA LEU A 542 36.82 10.73 13.24
C LEU A 542 37.30 9.44 12.56
N MET A 543 38.52 8.99 12.89
CA MET A 543 39.06 7.70 12.45
C MET A 543 38.22 6.53 12.98
N LYS A 544 37.75 6.60 14.23
CA LYS A 544 36.80 5.63 14.77
C LYS A 544 35.49 5.64 13.98
N ILE A 545 34.87 6.80 13.75
CA ILE A 545 33.62 6.90 12.97
C ILE A 545 33.79 6.35 11.54
N SER A 546 34.94 6.61 10.90
CA SER A 546 35.29 6.04 9.60
C SER A 546 35.41 4.50 9.64
N HIS A 547 36.04 3.95 10.69
CA HIS A 547 36.10 2.50 10.92
C HIS A 547 34.73 1.88 11.23
N ASP A 548 33.89 2.57 12.03
CA ASP A 548 32.51 2.17 12.33
C ASP A 548 31.69 2.07 11.02
N ARG A 549 31.77 3.07 10.13
CA ARG A 549 31.13 3.03 8.79
C ARG A 549 31.58 1.85 7.93
N ILE A 550 32.88 1.54 7.88
CA ILE A 550 33.38 0.39 7.11
C ILE A 550 32.88 -0.93 7.71
N ARG A 551 32.83 -1.06 9.04
CA ARG A 551 32.25 -2.23 9.72
C ARG A 551 30.79 -2.43 9.30
N ASP A 552 29.99 -1.39 9.39
CA ASP A 552 28.55 -1.44 9.12
C ASP A 552 28.30 -1.75 7.63
N ALA A 553 29.03 -1.09 6.73
CA ALA A 553 28.92 -1.31 5.29
C ALA A 553 29.38 -2.72 4.85
N LEU A 554 30.42 -3.29 5.46
CA LEU A 554 30.84 -4.67 5.18
C LEU A 554 29.81 -5.70 5.67
N TYR A 555 29.20 -5.48 6.85
CA TYR A 555 28.14 -6.34 7.36
C TYR A 555 26.90 -6.30 6.45
N ASN A 556 26.44 -5.10 6.10
CA ASN A 556 25.29 -4.89 5.22
C ASN A 556 25.54 -5.47 3.81
N ALA A 557 26.71 -5.22 3.21
CA ALA A 557 27.07 -5.84 1.93
C ALA A 557 27.09 -7.37 2.01
N GLY A 558 27.56 -7.93 3.13
CA GLY A 558 27.49 -9.38 3.41
C GLY A 558 26.07 -9.91 3.38
N LYS A 559 25.13 -9.28 4.10
CA LYS A 559 23.70 -9.67 4.10
C LYS A 559 23.06 -9.51 2.72
N ILE A 560 23.26 -8.37 2.06
CA ILE A 560 22.73 -8.08 0.71
C ILE A 560 23.26 -9.08 -0.33
N TYR A 561 24.53 -9.50 -0.26
CA TYR A 561 25.05 -10.56 -1.13
C TYR A 561 24.39 -11.93 -0.89
N LYS A 562 23.90 -12.21 0.33
CA LYS A 562 23.19 -13.45 0.69
C LYS A 562 21.74 -13.43 0.21
N SER A 563 20.97 -12.39 0.54
CA SER A 563 19.53 -12.29 0.23
C SER A 563 19.27 -11.96 -1.24
N GLU A 564 19.74 -10.81 -1.72
CA GLU A 564 19.32 -10.22 -3.00
C GLU A 564 19.93 -10.89 -4.22
N PHE A 565 21.11 -11.51 -4.04
CA PHE A 565 21.96 -11.95 -5.15
C PHE A 565 22.37 -13.43 -5.09
N SER A 566 22.03 -14.14 -4.00
CA SER A 566 22.48 -15.51 -3.70
C SER A 566 23.98 -15.73 -3.91
N ASN A 567 24.78 -14.67 -3.78
CA ASN A 567 26.21 -14.64 -4.09
C ASN A 567 27.00 -14.99 -2.82
N TYR A 568 26.81 -16.23 -2.36
CA TYR A 568 27.32 -16.72 -1.08
C TYR A 568 28.86 -16.60 -0.97
N GLU A 569 29.59 -16.68 -2.09
CA GLU A 569 31.04 -16.48 -2.12
C GLU A 569 31.43 -15.03 -1.81
N ARG A 570 30.72 -14.02 -2.35
CA ARG A 570 30.95 -12.61 -2.00
C ARG A 570 30.43 -12.26 -0.62
N SER A 571 29.28 -12.81 -0.23
CA SER A 571 28.71 -12.64 1.11
C SER A 571 29.71 -13.11 2.19
N ALA A 572 30.22 -14.33 2.05
CA ALA A 572 31.21 -14.86 2.96
C ALA A 572 32.50 -14.03 2.96
N LYS A 573 33.02 -13.60 1.79
CA LYS A 573 34.19 -12.70 1.74
C LYS A 573 33.98 -11.39 2.50
N SER A 574 32.82 -10.76 2.38
CA SER A 574 32.50 -9.52 3.12
C SER A 574 32.48 -9.74 4.63
N PHE A 575 31.95 -10.88 5.10
CA PHE A 575 31.98 -11.23 6.53
C PHE A 575 33.37 -11.68 7.01
N GLU A 576 34.16 -12.40 6.20
CA GLU A 576 35.55 -12.73 6.54
C GLU A 576 36.41 -11.46 6.65
N GLU A 577 36.27 -10.52 5.71
CA GLU A 577 36.93 -9.21 5.73
C GLU A 577 36.51 -8.34 6.92
N LEU A 578 35.21 -8.36 7.28
CA LEU A 578 34.68 -7.72 8.49
C LEU A 578 35.34 -8.28 9.76
N MET A 579 35.52 -9.59 9.84
CA MET A 579 36.15 -10.27 10.98
C MET A 579 37.68 -10.08 11.04
N GLU A 580 38.35 -9.97 9.89
CA GLU A 580 39.78 -9.68 9.81
C GLU A 580 40.09 -8.22 10.17
N ARG A 581 39.35 -7.26 9.60
CA ARG A 581 39.55 -5.82 9.85
C ARG A 581 39.11 -5.39 11.25
N TYR A 582 38.05 -5.99 11.80
CA TYR A 582 37.40 -5.55 13.05
C TYR A 582 37.12 -6.71 14.02
N PRO A 583 38.14 -7.40 14.55
CA PRO A 583 37.94 -8.43 15.57
C PRO A 583 37.33 -7.85 16.85
N GLY A 584 36.31 -8.50 17.41
CA GLY A 584 35.61 -8.04 18.62
C GLY A 584 34.51 -6.99 18.38
N ASN A 585 34.05 -6.81 17.13
CA ASN A 585 32.99 -5.85 16.81
C ASN A 585 31.57 -6.36 17.17
N ILE A 586 30.60 -5.44 17.19
CA ILE A 586 29.21 -5.70 17.61
C ILE A 586 28.49 -6.80 16.83
N TYR A 587 28.86 -7.05 15.58
CA TYR A 587 28.28 -8.10 14.73
C TYR A 587 29.03 -9.43 14.82
N GLN A 588 30.07 -9.57 15.65
CA GLN A 588 30.95 -10.75 15.61
C GLN A 588 30.21 -12.09 15.77
N LEU A 589 29.22 -12.16 16.65
CA LEU A 589 28.43 -13.37 16.86
C LEU A 589 27.52 -13.66 15.65
N SER A 590 26.78 -12.66 15.17
CA SER A 590 25.90 -12.77 14.01
C SER A 590 26.67 -13.11 12.73
N ALA A 591 27.79 -12.43 12.47
CA ALA A 591 28.65 -12.67 11.31
C ALA A 591 29.32 -14.04 11.35
N TYR A 592 29.71 -14.58 12.52
CA TYR A 592 30.15 -15.98 12.62
C TYR A 592 29.01 -16.96 12.35
N PHE A 593 27.76 -16.65 12.74
CA PHE A 593 26.60 -17.50 12.46
C PHE A 593 26.21 -17.48 10.97
N ASP A 594 26.12 -16.29 10.35
CA ASP A 594 25.95 -16.14 8.90
C ASP A 594 27.11 -16.83 8.13
N LEU A 595 28.37 -16.75 8.60
CA LEU A 595 29.49 -17.49 7.99
C LEU A 595 29.37 -19.01 8.13
N TYR A 596 28.93 -19.52 9.29
CA TYR A 596 28.64 -20.94 9.47
C TYR A 596 27.59 -21.40 8.45
N ASP A 597 26.45 -20.70 8.38
CA ASP A 597 25.34 -21.00 7.47
C ASP A 597 25.74 -20.90 5.99
N LEU A 598 26.41 -19.82 5.58
CA LEU A 598 26.91 -19.64 4.21
C LEU A 598 27.83 -20.79 3.77
N TYR A 599 28.72 -21.27 4.65
CA TYR A 599 29.57 -22.41 4.33
C TYR A 599 28.85 -23.76 4.44
N GLU A 600 27.76 -23.84 5.21
CA GLU A 600 26.87 -25.00 5.23
C GLU A 600 26.09 -25.13 3.90
N LEU A 601 25.56 -24.00 3.40
CA LEU A 601 24.88 -23.84 2.10
C LEU A 601 25.81 -24.08 0.91
N MET A 602 27.05 -23.55 0.95
CA MET A 602 28.09 -23.83 -0.06
C MET A 602 28.67 -25.25 0.04
N GLY A 603 28.32 -26.03 1.06
CA GLY A 603 28.80 -27.40 1.27
C GLY A 603 30.24 -27.51 1.79
N ASP A 604 30.92 -26.40 2.09
CA ASP A 604 32.23 -26.39 2.75
C ASP A 604 32.08 -26.69 4.24
N LYS A 605 31.91 -27.98 4.54
CA LYS A 605 31.85 -28.46 5.93
C LYS A 605 33.14 -28.15 6.70
N GLN A 606 34.30 -27.91 6.07
CA GLN A 606 35.50 -27.57 6.82
C GLN A 606 35.39 -26.15 7.41
N LYS A 607 34.99 -25.16 6.61
CA LYS A 607 34.73 -23.80 7.11
C LYS A 607 33.48 -23.71 7.97
N SER A 608 32.38 -24.41 7.65
CA SER A 608 31.17 -24.45 8.49
C SER A 608 31.50 -24.94 9.91
N ASN A 609 32.20 -26.09 10.04
CA ASN A 609 32.64 -26.59 11.35
C ASN A 609 33.56 -25.57 12.07
N TYR A 610 34.47 -24.89 11.37
CA TYR A 610 35.36 -23.89 11.96
C TYR A 610 34.58 -22.71 12.59
N TYR A 611 33.58 -22.17 11.89
CA TYR A 611 32.75 -21.08 12.44
C TYR A 611 31.82 -21.54 13.55
N ARG A 612 31.24 -22.75 13.45
CA ARG A 612 30.50 -23.37 14.56
C ARG A 612 31.35 -23.48 15.81
N ASP A 613 32.57 -24.00 15.69
CA ASP A 613 33.46 -24.24 16.83
C ASP A 613 33.98 -22.92 17.42
N LEU A 614 34.10 -21.86 16.62
CA LEU A 614 34.33 -20.49 17.10
C LEU A 614 33.15 -19.95 17.92
N ILE A 615 31.91 -20.16 17.49
CA ILE A 615 30.71 -19.73 18.24
C ILE A 615 30.64 -20.46 19.58
N ILE A 616 30.77 -21.79 19.56
CA ILE A 616 30.70 -22.64 20.77
C ILE A 616 31.83 -22.28 21.75
N SER A 617 33.05 -22.02 21.28
CA SER A 617 34.20 -21.74 22.16
C SER A 617 34.29 -20.31 22.68
N LYS A 618 33.81 -19.30 21.93
CA LYS A 618 33.87 -17.88 22.33
C LYS A 618 32.58 -17.38 22.98
N PHE A 619 31.43 -17.95 22.62
CA PHE A 619 30.12 -17.49 23.06
C PHE A 619 29.26 -18.65 23.64
N PRO A 620 29.78 -19.50 24.55
CA PRO A 620 29.13 -20.75 24.97
C PRO A 620 27.74 -20.55 25.61
N GLU A 621 27.50 -19.41 26.26
CA GLU A 621 26.22 -19.07 26.87
C GLU A 621 25.23 -18.37 25.90
N SER A 622 25.60 -18.23 24.63
CA SER A 622 24.70 -17.65 23.62
C SER A 622 23.69 -18.68 23.12
N LYS A 623 22.47 -18.22 22.82
CA LYS A 623 21.40 -19.03 22.19
C LYS A 623 21.90 -19.74 20.92
N TYR A 624 22.75 -19.08 20.11
CA TYR A 624 23.40 -19.69 18.94
C TYR A 624 24.34 -20.85 19.31
N ALA A 625 25.24 -20.69 20.28
CA ALA A 625 26.13 -21.77 20.71
C ALA A 625 25.35 -22.94 21.31
N GLN A 626 24.32 -22.65 22.11
CA GLN A 626 23.49 -23.65 22.76
C GLN A 626 22.67 -24.46 21.74
N TYR A 627 22.13 -23.81 20.71
CA TYR A 627 21.51 -24.45 19.54
C TYR A 627 22.50 -25.30 18.72
N LEU A 628 23.71 -24.79 18.45
CA LEU A 628 24.74 -25.50 17.68
C LEU A 628 25.35 -26.71 18.43
N VAL A 629 25.16 -26.79 19.74
CA VAL A 629 25.49 -27.97 20.57
C VAL A 629 24.28 -28.91 20.71
N ASN A 630 23.07 -28.38 20.86
CA ASN A 630 21.83 -29.14 20.95
C ASN A 630 20.75 -28.49 20.07
N PRO A 631 20.39 -29.06 18.90
CA PRO A 631 19.32 -28.54 18.06
C PRO A 631 17.96 -28.44 18.77
N ASN A 632 17.72 -29.27 19.80
CA ASN A 632 16.50 -29.22 20.60
C ASN A 632 16.56 -28.17 21.74
N PHE A 633 17.63 -27.37 21.84
CA PHE A 633 17.86 -26.46 22.96
C PHE A 633 16.65 -25.54 23.24
N PHE A 634 16.06 -24.94 22.20
CA PHE A 634 14.89 -24.07 22.37
C PHE A 634 13.66 -24.83 22.88
N ILE A 635 13.46 -26.07 22.42
CA ILE A 635 12.37 -26.95 22.87
C ILE A 635 12.56 -27.32 24.36
N GLU A 636 13.79 -27.65 24.77
CA GLU A 636 14.15 -27.95 26.16
C GLU A 636 14.16 -26.73 27.09
N MET A 637 14.29 -25.52 26.53
CA MET A 637 14.17 -24.25 27.23
C MET A 637 12.70 -23.90 27.45
N GLU A 638 11.88 -23.93 26.40
CA GLU A 638 10.44 -23.67 26.43
C GLU A 638 9.72 -24.65 27.38
N ALA A 639 9.97 -25.96 27.24
CA ALA A 639 9.41 -26.98 28.14
C ALA A 639 9.87 -26.85 29.61
N ARG A 640 10.98 -26.15 29.87
CA ARG A 640 11.44 -25.84 31.24
C ARG A 640 10.73 -24.62 31.80
N THR A 641 10.51 -23.58 30.99
CA THR A 641 9.64 -22.45 31.34
C THR A 641 8.21 -22.92 31.61
N ASP A 642 7.64 -23.76 30.73
CA ASP A 642 6.32 -24.39 30.93
C ASP A 642 6.23 -25.16 32.26
N SER A 643 7.34 -25.79 32.69
CA SER A 643 7.41 -26.55 33.95
C SER A 643 7.66 -25.67 35.18
N LEU A 644 8.40 -24.57 35.00
CA LEU A 644 8.64 -23.56 36.03
C LEU A 644 7.35 -22.79 36.35
N ASN A 645 6.61 -22.35 35.32
CA ASN A 645 5.40 -21.56 35.47
C ASN A 645 4.32 -22.36 36.22
N ARG A 646 4.07 -23.63 35.83
CA ARG A 646 3.15 -24.52 36.56
C ARG A 646 3.57 -24.76 38.02
N LEU A 647 4.88 -24.85 38.29
CA LEU A 647 5.41 -25.00 39.65
C LEU A 647 5.30 -23.70 40.47
N TYR A 648 5.41 -22.54 39.82
CA TYR A 648 5.19 -21.22 40.40
C TYR A 648 3.71 -20.99 40.72
N GLU A 649 2.81 -21.40 39.83
CA GLU A 649 1.38 -21.47 40.12
C GLU A 649 1.08 -22.36 41.31
N GLU A 650 1.57 -23.61 41.34
CA GLU A 650 1.38 -24.52 42.47
C GLU A 650 1.89 -23.89 43.78
N THR A 651 3.06 -23.27 43.73
CA THR A 651 3.65 -22.54 44.87
C THR A 651 2.73 -21.43 45.35
N PHE A 652 2.20 -20.62 44.45
CA PHE A 652 1.34 -19.50 44.82
C PHE A 652 -0.07 -19.94 45.26
N ARG A 653 -0.67 -20.97 44.63
CA ARG A 653 -1.92 -21.59 45.11
C ARG A 653 -1.74 -22.13 46.53
N ASN A 654 -0.59 -22.73 46.86
CA ASN A 654 -0.23 -23.13 48.23
C ASN A 654 -0.02 -21.93 49.16
N TYR A 655 0.68 -20.89 48.71
CA TYR A 655 0.97 -19.67 49.46
C TYR A 655 -0.32 -18.94 49.88
N ARG A 656 -1.21 -18.64 48.92
CA ARG A 656 -2.52 -18.00 49.15
C ARG A 656 -3.42 -18.83 50.09
N SER A 657 -3.24 -20.16 50.09
CA SER A 657 -3.96 -21.09 50.98
C SER A 657 -3.31 -21.24 52.37
N GLY A 658 -2.23 -20.51 52.69
CA GLY A 658 -1.50 -20.64 53.96
C GLY A 658 -0.68 -21.92 54.12
N HIS A 659 -0.49 -22.72 53.06
CA HIS A 659 0.28 -23.98 53.08
C HIS A 659 1.80 -23.74 53.01
N TYR A 660 2.33 -22.87 53.87
CA TYR A 660 3.70 -22.36 53.82
C TYR A 660 4.81 -23.44 53.88
N GLN A 661 4.53 -24.61 54.47
CA GLN A 661 5.47 -25.76 54.42
C GLN A 661 5.70 -26.26 53.00
N ASN A 662 4.64 -26.29 52.18
CA ASN A 662 4.73 -26.71 50.78
C ASN A 662 5.48 -25.65 49.96
N VAL A 663 5.19 -24.37 50.20
CA VAL A 663 5.85 -23.23 49.52
C VAL A 663 7.38 -23.36 49.58
N ILE A 664 7.96 -23.57 50.77
CA ILE A 664 9.43 -23.71 50.94
C ILE A 664 10.00 -24.92 50.17
N GLY A 665 9.23 -26.00 50.02
CA GLY A 665 9.62 -27.17 49.21
C GLY A 665 9.60 -26.87 47.71
N LEU A 666 8.57 -26.15 47.25
CA LEU A 666 8.36 -25.82 45.85
C LEU A 666 9.31 -24.70 45.37
N THR A 667 9.56 -23.65 46.16
CA THR A 667 10.52 -22.57 45.79
C THR A 667 11.94 -23.09 45.63
N LYS A 668 12.38 -23.99 46.52
CA LYS A 668 13.67 -24.68 46.40
C LYS A 668 13.76 -25.52 45.12
N SER A 669 12.64 -26.07 44.67
CA SER A 669 12.55 -26.90 43.46
C SER A 669 12.56 -26.02 42.19
N MET A 670 11.83 -24.89 42.20
CA MET A 670 11.89 -23.87 41.15
C MET A 670 13.31 -23.33 40.96
N LYS A 671 14.00 -22.94 42.03
CA LYS A 671 15.41 -22.48 41.98
C LYS A 671 16.35 -23.49 41.31
N GLY A 672 16.06 -24.78 41.46
CA GLY A 672 16.81 -25.86 40.78
C GLY A 672 16.66 -25.88 39.25
N MET A 673 15.59 -25.28 38.70
CA MET A 673 15.32 -25.24 37.25
C MET A 673 16.07 -24.12 36.51
N LYS A 674 16.85 -23.28 37.21
CA LYS A 674 17.46 -22.03 36.68
C LYS A 674 16.42 -21.06 36.09
N PRO A 675 15.49 -20.53 36.91
CA PRO A 675 14.55 -19.50 36.51
C PRO A 675 15.24 -18.22 36.00
N ASP A 676 14.54 -17.47 35.15
CA ASP A 676 14.98 -16.15 34.69
C ASP A 676 15.02 -15.12 35.83
N SER A 677 15.83 -14.07 35.64
CA SER A 677 16.10 -13.05 36.66
C SER A 677 14.87 -12.25 37.11
N LEU A 678 13.78 -12.27 36.34
CA LEU A 678 12.53 -11.55 36.64
C LEU A 678 11.64 -12.29 37.64
N ILE A 679 11.65 -13.63 37.66
CA ILE A 679 10.78 -14.43 38.55
C ILE A 679 11.49 -14.84 39.85
N ILE A 680 12.83 -14.86 39.90
CA ILE A 680 13.61 -15.11 41.13
C ILE A 680 13.16 -14.23 42.31
N PRO A 681 12.95 -12.91 42.18
CA PRO A 681 12.51 -12.08 43.31
C PRO A 681 11.10 -12.44 43.81
N LYS A 682 10.21 -12.93 42.94
CA LYS A 682 8.87 -13.40 43.33
C LYS A 682 8.95 -14.72 44.12
N ILE A 683 9.80 -15.62 43.65
CA ILE A 683 10.11 -16.91 44.31
C ILE A 683 10.74 -16.67 45.70
N ASP A 684 11.73 -15.77 45.78
CA ASP A 684 12.40 -15.39 47.03
C ASP A 684 11.43 -14.74 48.02
N PHE A 685 10.49 -13.93 47.55
CA PHE A 685 9.48 -13.30 48.41
C PHE A 685 8.54 -14.34 49.03
N MET A 686 7.99 -15.25 48.23
CA MET A 686 7.14 -16.33 48.75
C MET A 686 7.88 -17.23 49.75
N GLU A 687 9.15 -17.56 49.49
CA GLU A 687 9.97 -18.34 50.43
C GLU A 687 10.23 -17.57 51.74
N MET A 688 10.53 -16.28 51.64
CA MET A 688 10.81 -15.40 52.78
C MET A 688 9.58 -15.24 53.70
N ILE A 689 8.39 -14.98 53.14
CA ILE A 689 7.15 -14.92 53.92
C ILE A 689 6.81 -16.30 54.50
N ALA A 690 6.87 -17.36 53.69
CA ALA A 690 6.51 -18.72 54.12
C ALA A 690 7.45 -19.27 55.22
N TRP A 691 8.72 -18.88 55.22
CA TRP A 691 9.64 -19.16 56.32
C TRP A 691 9.34 -18.25 57.52
N GLY A 692 9.15 -16.96 57.27
CA GLY A 692 8.81 -15.93 58.26
C GLY A 692 7.64 -16.32 59.18
N THR A 693 6.51 -16.73 58.59
CA THR A 693 5.30 -17.18 59.31
C THR A 693 5.49 -18.38 60.24
N GLN A 694 6.63 -19.08 60.13
CA GLN A 694 7.00 -20.24 60.95
C GLN A 694 8.04 -19.89 62.03
N THR A 695 8.49 -18.64 62.11
CA THR A 695 9.53 -18.15 63.03
C THR A 695 8.97 -17.11 64.01
N ASP A 696 9.78 -16.72 65.00
CA ASP A 696 9.47 -15.56 65.83
C ASP A 696 9.68 -14.23 65.07
N ILE A 697 9.02 -13.18 65.58
CA ILE A 697 8.96 -11.87 64.96
C ILE A 697 10.34 -11.24 64.66
N HIS A 698 11.37 -11.50 65.48
CA HIS A 698 12.73 -10.95 65.28
C HIS A 698 13.56 -11.71 64.23
N ASN A 699 13.17 -12.94 63.90
CA ASN A 699 13.73 -13.67 62.77
C ASN A 699 13.01 -13.28 61.48
N PHE A 700 11.68 -13.15 61.49
CA PHE A 700 10.93 -12.66 60.31
C PHE A 700 11.28 -11.21 59.93
N GLU A 701 11.37 -10.29 60.90
CA GLU A 701 11.81 -8.90 60.69
C GLU A 701 13.21 -8.82 60.04
N ARG A 702 14.07 -9.82 60.27
CA ARG A 702 15.39 -9.90 59.65
C ARG A 702 15.31 -10.35 58.21
N SER A 703 14.57 -11.43 57.93
CA SER A 703 14.45 -11.95 56.55
C SER A 703 13.73 -10.97 55.61
N LEU A 704 12.80 -10.15 56.12
CA LEU A 704 12.22 -9.02 55.38
C LEU A 704 13.30 -8.01 54.97
N LYS A 705 14.20 -7.61 55.88
CA LYS A 705 15.31 -6.70 55.58
C LYS A 705 16.30 -7.31 54.60
N GLU A 706 16.68 -8.56 54.80
CA GLU A 706 17.59 -9.31 53.91
C GLU A 706 17.01 -9.41 52.49
N TYR A 707 15.69 -9.59 52.35
CA TYR A 707 15.00 -9.56 51.05
C TYR A 707 15.07 -8.15 50.41
N ILE A 708 14.70 -7.10 51.15
CA ILE A 708 14.68 -5.70 50.64
C ILE A 708 16.08 -5.23 50.23
N GLU A 709 17.12 -5.60 50.97
CA GLU A 709 18.52 -5.30 50.63
C GLU A 709 19.01 -6.07 49.39
N THR A 710 18.51 -7.28 49.17
CA THR A 710 18.86 -8.12 48.00
C THR A 710 18.14 -7.67 46.73
N TRP A 711 16.86 -7.28 46.84
CA TRP A 711 15.98 -7.00 45.71
C TRP A 711 15.39 -5.58 45.69
N PRO A 712 16.15 -4.49 45.90
CA PRO A 712 15.63 -3.13 46.17
C PRO A 712 14.83 -2.46 45.02
N LYS A 713 14.62 -3.14 43.90
CA LYS A 713 13.82 -2.70 42.74
C LYS A 713 12.82 -3.75 42.24
N ALA A 714 12.66 -4.88 42.92
CA ALA A 714 11.74 -5.92 42.49
C ALA A 714 10.28 -5.61 42.87
N GLU A 715 9.36 -6.12 42.06
CA GLU A 715 7.90 -5.97 42.21
C GLU A 715 7.37 -6.24 43.64
N PRO A 716 7.81 -7.28 44.39
CA PRO A 716 7.26 -7.55 45.74
C PRO A 716 7.86 -6.67 46.85
N THR A 717 8.87 -5.85 46.55
CA THR A 717 9.67 -5.12 47.57
C THR A 717 8.92 -3.98 48.28
N PRO A 718 7.99 -3.24 47.65
CA PRO A 718 7.11 -2.32 48.36
C PRO A 718 6.30 -3.03 49.44
N LEU A 719 5.72 -4.20 49.13
CA LEU A 719 4.94 -5.00 50.10
C LEU A 719 5.82 -5.59 51.20
N ALA A 720 7.03 -6.07 50.87
CA ALA A 720 8.01 -6.47 51.88
C ALA A 720 8.33 -5.32 52.85
N THR A 721 8.41 -4.09 52.34
CA THR A 721 8.64 -2.89 53.14
C THR A 721 7.44 -2.54 54.02
N GLU A 722 6.22 -2.68 53.49
CA GLU A 722 4.97 -2.44 54.23
C GLU A 722 4.80 -3.43 55.39
N ILE A 723 4.94 -4.74 55.14
CA ILE A 723 4.92 -5.79 56.17
C ILE A 723 5.99 -5.53 57.25
N LEU A 724 7.19 -5.07 56.84
CA LEU A 724 8.24 -4.68 57.77
C LEU A 724 7.85 -3.47 58.65
N THR A 725 7.20 -2.44 58.09
CA THR A 725 6.72 -1.29 58.88
C THR A 725 5.61 -1.68 59.86
N LEU A 726 4.66 -2.53 59.44
CA LEU A 726 3.58 -3.03 60.31
C LEU A 726 4.12 -3.84 61.51
N ILE A 727 5.22 -4.57 61.33
CA ILE A 727 5.94 -5.27 62.40
C ILE A 727 6.65 -4.29 63.35
N GLN A 728 7.21 -3.20 62.84
CA GLN A 728 7.98 -2.24 63.64
C GLN A 728 7.10 -1.26 64.44
N ASP A 729 5.98 -0.80 63.89
CA ASP A 729 5.08 0.17 64.53
C ASP A 729 4.33 -0.38 65.75
N SER A 730 4.51 -1.68 66.08
CA SER A 730 4.13 -2.28 67.37
C SER A 730 2.62 -2.25 67.70
N THR A 731 1.76 -1.99 66.71
CA THR A 731 0.29 -1.94 66.85
C THR A 731 -0.36 -3.32 66.90
N LEU A 732 0.37 -4.37 66.50
CA LEU A 732 -0.12 -5.73 66.27
C LEU A 732 0.51 -6.73 67.25
N ALA A 733 -0.16 -6.93 68.39
CA ALA A 733 0.28 -7.88 69.42
C ALA A 733 0.12 -9.37 69.03
N ASP A 734 -0.57 -9.67 67.93
CA ASP A 734 -0.76 -11.01 67.35
C ASP A 734 -0.58 -10.94 65.83
N TYR A 735 0.66 -11.01 65.33
CA TYR A 735 0.92 -11.17 63.89
C TYR A 735 0.26 -12.44 63.33
N GLN A 736 0.17 -13.51 64.13
CA GLN A 736 -0.62 -14.70 63.83
C GLN A 736 -2.04 -14.38 63.36
N LYS A 737 -2.70 -13.35 63.91
CA LYS A 737 -4.07 -12.99 63.50
C LYS A 737 -4.14 -12.37 62.10
N LEU A 738 -3.09 -11.74 61.58
CA LEU A 738 -3.08 -11.30 60.17
C LEU A 738 -2.93 -12.46 59.20
N VAL A 739 -2.22 -13.52 59.62
CA VAL A 739 -2.14 -14.79 58.89
C VAL A 739 -3.49 -15.52 58.96
N ASP A 740 -4.08 -15.68 60.16
CA ASP A 740 -5.38 -16.33 60.38
C ASP A 740 -6.56 -15.59 59.74
N MET A 741 -6.47 -14.26 59.58
CA MET A 741 -7.47 -13.42 58.91
C MET A 741 -7.23 -13.28 57.40
N GLY A 742 -6.24 -13.97 56.83
CA GLY A 742 -5.98 -13.98 55.38
C GLY A 742 -5.32 -12.73 54.79
N TYR A 743 -5.12 -11.67 55.59
CA TYR A 743 -4.63 -10.36 55.14
C TYR A 743 -3.39 -10.46 54.22
N ILE A 744 -2.40 -11.24 54.66
CA ILE A 744 -1.09 -11.43 53.99
C ILE A 744 -1.19 -12.34 52.75
N ASN A 745 -2.31 -13.05 52.59
CA ASN A 745 -2.60 -13.96 51.47
C ASN A 745 -3.58 -13.35 50.44
N GLU A 746 -4.31 -12.30 50.80
CA GLU A 746 -5.35 -11.67 49.96
C GLU A 746 -4.90 -10.39 49.26
N GLU A 747 -3.94 -9.63 49.82
CA GLU A 747 -3.38 -8.43 49.17
C GLU A 747 -2.54 -8.76 47.92
N ILE A 748 -1.96 -9.95 47.82
CA ILE A 748 -1.09 -10.32 46.71
C ILE A 748 -1.90 -10.95 45.59
N GLN A 749 -1.89 -10.29 44.42
CA GLN A 749 -2.49 -10.82 43.20
C GLN A 749 -1.39 -11.37 42.30
N ASN A 750 -1.42 -12.69 42.05
CA ASN A 750 -0.56 -13.29 41.04
C ASN A 750 -1.26 -13.20 39.67
N GLU A 751 -0.84 -12.25 38.85
CA GLU A 751 -1.38 -12.06 37.48
C GLU A 751 -1.24 -13.32 36.62
N GLU A 752 -0.20 -14.14 36.87
CA GLU A 752 0.07 -15.39 36.14
C GLU A 752 -0.96 -16.49 36.50
N ILE A 753 -1.48 -16.52 37.73
CA ILE A 753 -2.63 -17.38 38.10
C ILE A 753 -3.94 -16.78 37.62
N LEU A 754 -4.10 -15.46 37.62
CA LEU A 754 -5.26 -14.82 37.03
C LEU A 754 -5.31 -15.01 35.50
N LEU A 755 -4.20 -15.38 34.86
CA LEU A 755 -4.16 -15.92 33.50
C LEU A 755 -4.50 -17.43 33.50
N ALA A 756 -3.86 -18.25 34.32
CA ALA A 756 -4.10 -19.70 34.35
C ALA A 756 -5.54 -20.10 34.70
N GLU A 757 -6.16 -19.48 35.72
CA GLU A 757 -7.57 -19.71 36.08
C GLU A 757 -8.55 -19.18 35.01
N ARG A 758 -8.13 -18.24 34.15
CA ARG A 758 -8.89 -17.82 32.96
C ARG A 758 -8.71 -18.77 31.78
N MET A 759 -7.54 -19.39 31.63
CA MET A 759 -7.26 -20.39 30.60
C MET A 759 -7.95 -21.73 30.92
N GLU A 760 -7.84 -22.22 32.17
CA GLU A 760 -8.49 -23.47 32.62
C GLU A 760 -10.03 -23.41 32.58
N ASN A 761 -10.60 -22.19 32.49
CA ASN A 761 -12.04 -21.92 32.29
C ASN A 761 -12.37 -21.27 30.94
N ASP A 762 -11.48 -21.29 29.94
CA ASP A 762 -11.82 -20.84 28.59
C ASP A 762 -12.55 -21.93 27.78
N GLU A 763 -13.19 -21.55 26.68
CA GLU A 763 -13.92 -22.48 25.79
C GLU A 763 -13.01 -23.50 25.09
N PHE A 764 -11.69 -23.38 25.27
CA PHE A 764 -10.67 -24.28 24.72
C PHE A 764 -10.13 -25.24 25.79
N GLY A 765 -10.50 -25.07 27.06
CA GLY A 765 -10.01 -25.85 28.19
C GLY A 765 -8.51 -25.67 28.44
N GLY A 766 -8.00 -24.46 28.23
CA GLY A 766 -6.58 -24.12 28.44
C GLY A 766 -5.61 -24.73 27.43
N ARG A 767 -6.12 -25.33 26.34
CA ARG A 767 -5.29 -25.93 25.27
C ARG A 767 -4.45 -24.91 24.49
N PHE A 768 -4.83 -23.63 24.51
CA PHE A 768 -4.14 -22.56 23.79
C PHE A 768 -3.87 -21.37 24.71
N SER A 769 -2.67 -20.78 24.62
CA SER A 769 -2.25 -19.64 25.44
C SER A 769 -2.30 -18.32 24.67
N TYR A 770 -2.74 -17.25 25.32
CA TYR A 770 -2.64 -15.89 24.79
C TYR A 770 -1.50 -15.17 25.51
N ASP A 771 -0.28 -15.49 25.09
CA ASP A 771 0.96 -14.89 25.56
C ASP A 771 1.50 -14.00 24.43
N GLU A 772 1.67 -12.71 24.73
CA GLU A 772 2.09 -11.71 23.74
C GLU A 772 3.62 -11.67 23.56
N ASP A 773 4.39 -12.22 24.50
CA ASP A 773 5.86 -12.22 24.53
C ASP A 773 6.52 -13.45 23.86
N LEU A 774 5.73 -14.48 23.52
CA LEU A 774 6.24 -15.65 22.81
C LEU A 774 6.58 -15.33 21.35
N LEU A 775 7.54 -16.10 20.80
CA LEU A 775 7.78 -16.15 19.36
C LEU A 775 6.48 -16.48 18.62
N HIS A 776 6.20 -15.76 17.55
CA HIS A 776 5.05 -15.98 16.69
C HIS A 776 5.48 -16.47 15.31
N TYR A 777 4.57 -17.17 14.66
CA TYR A 777 4.67 -17.65 13.29
C TYR A 777 3.46 -17.17 12.50
N PHE A 778 3.63 -16.94 11.20
CA PHE A 778 2.52 -16.80 10.24
C PHE A 778 2.36 -18.12 9.48
N VAL A 779 1.15 -18.66 9.44
CA VAL A 779 0.86 -19.98 8.85
C VAL A 779 -0.16 -19.83 7.73
N ILE A 780 0.09 -20.54 6.61
CA ILE A 780 -0.89 -20.82 5.57
C ILE A 780 -1.16 -22.33 5.56
N ALA A 781 -2.42 -22.73 5.73
CA ALA A 781 -2.83 -24.14 5.74
C ALA A 781 -3.73 -24.47 4.53
N PHE A 782 -3.42 -25.56 3.83
CA PHE A 782 -4.09 -25.96 2.58
C PHE A 782 -4.09 -27.50 2.39
N PRO A 783 -4.89 -28.07 1.47
CA PRO A 783 -5.01 -29.51 1.32
C PRO A 783 -3.73 -30.17 0.77
N LEU A 784 -3.27 -31.26 1.40
CA LEU A 784 -2.12 -32.07 0.98
C LEU A 784 -2.27 -32.65 -0.45
N ARG A 785 -3.50 -32.70 -0.98
CA ARG A 785 -3.81 -33.20 -2.34
C ARG A 785 -3.99 -32.10 -3.38
N ALA A 786 -3.80 -30.84 -3.03
CA ALA A 786 -3.77 -29.75 -4.01
C ALA A 786 -2.42 -29.74 -4.72
N GLU A 787 -2.42 -29.54 -6.04
CA GLU A 787 -1.20 -29.34 -6.84
C GLU A 787 -0.69 -27.90 -6.65
N VAL A 788 -0.16 -27.62 -5.45
CA VAL A 788 0.44 -26.32 -5.11
C VAL A 788 1.91 -26.31 -5.51
N ASP A 789 2.33 -25.30 -6.25
CA ASP A 789 3.75 -24.99 -6.45
C ASP A 789 4.30 -24.38 -5.14
N LEU A 790 4.83 -25.27 -4.27
CA LEU A 790 5.37 -24.91 -2.96
C LEU A 790 6.59 -24.01 -3.06
N ASP A 791 7.47 -24.25 -4.04
CA ASP A 791 8.67 -23.45 -4.23
C ASP A 791 8.31 -22.04 -4.71
N ARG A 792 7.30 -21.92 -5.59
CA ARG A 792 6.75 -20.62 -5.99
C ARG A 792 6.03 -19.91 -4.84
N LEU A 793 5.22 -20.60 -4.03
CA LEU A 793 4.56 -20.00 -2.87
C LEU A 793 5.58 -19.46 -1.86
N LYS A 794 6.64 -20.24 -1.56
CA LYS A 794 7.74 -19.77 -0.71
C LYS A 794 8.48 -18.58 -1.31
N PHE A 795 8.74 -18.61 -2.61
CA PHE A 795 9.40 -17.52 -3.33
C PHE A 795 8.57 -16.23 -3.28
N ASP A 796 7.25 -16.31 -3.48
CA ASP A 796 6.37 -15.15 -3.43
C ASP A 796 6.24 -14.56 -2.01
N ILE A 797 6.25 -15.41 -0.96
CA ILE A 797 6.36 -14.95 0.44
C ILE A 797 7.74 -14.34 0.73
N ALA A 798 8.83 -14.92 0.20
CA ALA A 798 10.18 -14.41 0.39
C ALA A 798 10.38 -13.04 -0.28
N ASN A 799 9.87 -12.84 -1.50
CA ASN A 799 9.88 -11.55 -2.18
C ASN A 799 9.12 -10.50 -1.37
N TYR A 800 7.90 -10.84 -0.91
CA TYR A 800 7.12 -9.97 -0.04
C TYR A 800 7.91 -9.56 1.22
N ASN A 801 8.62 -10.50 1.84
CA ASN A 801 9.47 -10.23 3.00
C ASN A 801 10.59 -9.24 2.68
N ILE A 802 11.33 -9.47 1.60
CA ILE A 802 12.44 -8.61 1.13
C ILE A 802 11.95 -7.18 0.81
N ASP A 803 10.79 -7.06 0.14
CA ASP A 803 10.25 -5.76 -0.28
C ASP A 803 9.82 -4.88 0.91
N HIS A 804 9.35 -5.50 2.01
CA HIS A 804 8.69 -4.82 3.13
C HIS A 804 9.49 -4.84 4.46
N TYR A 805 10.50 -5.70 4.60
CA TYR A 805 11.33 -5.85 5.82
C TYR A 805 12.82 -6.03 5.50
N THR A 806 13.59 -4.97 5.67
CA THR A 806 15.01 -4.90 5.27
C THR A 806 16.01 -5.32 6.34
N LYS A 807 15.58 -5.47 7.61
CA LYS A 807 16.41 -5.77 8.79
C LYS A 807 15.96 -7.02 9.56
N ILE A 808 14.96 -7.75 9.05
CA ILE A 808 14.36 -8.91 9.72
C ILE A 808 14.42 -10.11 8.75
N ASP A 809 15.29 -11.07 9.05
CA ASP A 809 15.33 -12.35 8.34
C ASP A 809 14.17 -13.24 8.83
N PHE A 810 13.38 -13.81 7.91
CA PHE A 810 12.30 -14.75 8.23
C PHE A 810 12.52 -16.12 7.57
N ASP A 811 12.45 -17.20 8.36
CA ASP A 811 12.59 -18.56 7.86
C ASP A 811 11.25 -19.10 7.32
N ILE A 812 11.23 -19.72 6.14
CA ILE A 812 10.00 -20.19 5.46
C ILE A 812 10.01 -21.72 5.27
N GLU A 813 9.30 -22.41 6.15
CA GLU A 813 9.28 -23.88 6.24
C GLU A 813 7.98 -24.48 5.68
N THR A 814 7.93 -25.82 5.63
CA THR A 814 6.72 -26.57 5.22
C THR A 814 6.62 -27.85 6.02
N GLU A 815 5.50 -28.04 6.69
CA GLU A 815 5.25 -29.16 7.60
C GLU A 815 3.85 -29.74 7.30
N ALA A 816 3.68 -31.05 7.45
CA ALA A 816 2.39 -31.70 7.26
C ALA A 816 1.64 -31.74 8.60
N LEU A 817 0.44 -31.17 8.65
CA LEU A 817 -0.42 -31.19 9.85
C LEU A 817 -1.05 -32.59 10.06
N ASN A 818 -1.47 -33.23 8.96
CA ASN A 818 -2.08 -34.57 8.96
C ASN A 818 -2.11 -35.15 7.53
N GLU A 819 -2.70 -36.34 7.33
CA GLU A 819 -2.86 -37.01 6.01
C GLU A 819 -3.68 -36.23 4.94
N LYS A 820 -4.17 -35.03 5.26
CA LYS A 820 -5.05 -34.21 4.41
C LYS A 820 -4.62 -32.74 4.31
N THR A 821 -3.75 -32.23 5.18
CA THR A 821 -3.43 -30.79 5.30
C THR A 821 -1.93 -30.55 5.43
N ASN A 822 -1.41 -29.65 4.60
CA ASN A 822 -0.06 -29.08 4.69
C ASN A 822 -0.11 -27.67 5.27
N LEU A 823 1.01 -27.26 5.88
CA LEU A 823 1.28 -25.93 6.39
C LEU A 823 2.51 -25.36 5.67
N VAL A 824 2.45 -24.11 5.21
CA VAL A 824 3.63 -23.27 4.95
C VAL A 824 3.73 -22.25 6.08
N VAL A 825 4.91 -22.11 6.66
CA VAL A 825 5.10 -21.41 7.94
C VAL A 825 6.26 -20.44 7.86
N VAL A 826 6.01 -19.19 8.24
CA VAL A 826 7.02 -18.15 8.36
C VAL A 826 7.35 -17.96 9.84
N ARG A 827 8.63 -18.12 10.20
CA ARG A 827 9.16 -17.98 11.57
C ARG A 827 9.93 -16.66 11.72
N SER A 828 10.49 -16.42 12.91
CA SER A 828 11.28 -15.21 13.28
C SER A 828 10.49 -13.93 13.54
N LEU A 829 9.21 -14.05 13.91
CA LEU A 829 8.42 -12.96 14.52
C LEU A 829 8.59 -13.09 16.04
N ASN A 830 9.03 -12.03 16.73
CA ASN A 830 9.59 -12.15 18.09
C ASN A 830 8.51 -12.17 19.18
N ASN A 831 7.39 -11.52 18.91
CA ASN A 831 6.26 -11.28 19.81
C ASN A 831 4.94 -11.32 19.00
N LYS A 832 3.80 -11.18 19.68
CA LYS A 832 2.47 -11.12 19.05
C LYS A 832 2.32 -9.90 18.14
N GLU A 833 2.91 -8.75 18.49
CA GLU A 833 2.88 -7.52 17.70
C GLU A 833 3.52 -7.72 16.32
N ASP A 834 4.74 -8.26 16.25
CA ASP A 834 5.40 -8.68 15.01
C ASP A 834 4.45 -9.62 14.23
N GLY A 835 3.93 -10.67 14.88
CA GLY A 835 3.08 -11.68 14.25
C GLY A 835 1.80 -11.11 13.62
N VAL A 836 1.15 -10.15 14.29
CA VAL A 836 -0.09 -9.50 13.85
C VAL A 836 0.14 -8.42 12.80
N ILE A 837 1.25 -7.67 12.89
CA ILE A 837 1.66 -6.71 11.84
C ILE A 837 1.96 -7.48 10.56
N TYR A 838 2.77 -8.55 10.66
CA TYR A 838 3.12 -9.40 9.52
C TYR A 838 1.89 -10.03 8.88
N HIS A 839 1.04 -10.72 9.66
CA HIS A 839 -0.18 -11.37 9.17
C HIS A 839 -1.06 -10.40 8.38
N ARG A 840 -1.30 -9.19 8.91
CA ARG A 840 -2.14 -8.18 8.25
C ARG A 840 -1.51 -7.59 6.99
N ALA A 841 -0.20 -7.37 7.01
CA ALA A 841 0.49 -6.75 5.90
C ALA A 841 0.64 -7.72 4.72
N ILE A 842 0.92 -9.01 4.97
CA ILE A 842 1.06 -10.01 3.91
C ILE A 842 -0.28 -10.35 3.24
N ILE A 843 -1.38 -10.54 3.99
CA ILE A 843 -2.68 -10.94 3.42
C ILE A 843 -3.30 -9.90 2.47
N ARG A 844 -2.86 -8.64 2.54
CA ARG A 844 -3.27 -7.58 1.59
C ARG A 844 -2.51 -7.67 0.26
N ASN A 845 -1.31 -8.26 0.26
CA ASN A 845 -0.53 -8.47 -0.95
C ASN A 845 -1.06 -9.71 -1.70
N ALA A 846 -2.20 -9.55 -2.38
CA ALA A 846 -2.84 -10.58 -3.19
C ALA A 846 -1.91 -11.31 -4.18
N PRO A 847 -0.86 -10.68 -4.78
CA PRO A 847 0.18 -11.39 -5.51
C PRO A 847 0.80 -12.60 -4.81
N VAL A 848 0.98 -12.56 -3.48
CA VAL A 848 1.62 -13.64 -2.69
C VAL A 848 0.83 -14.95 -2.74
N PHE A 849 -0.50 -14.88 -2.84
CA PHE A 849 -1.40 -16.04 -2.77
C PHE A 849 -1.81 -16.57 -4.15
N ARG A 850 -1.19 -16.09 -5.25
CA ARG A 850 -1.55 -16.49 -6.63
C ARG A 850 -1.44 -17.99 -6.89
N THR A 851 -0.49 -18.68 -6.25
CA THR A 851 -0.31 -20.14 -6.32
C THR A 851 -1.39 -20.95 -5.63
N LEU A 852 -2.22 -20.30 -4.80
CA LEU A 852 -3.35 -20.89 -4.07
C LEU A 852 -4.71 -20.54 -4.72
N ASN A 853 -4.70 -19.98 -5.93
CA ASN A 853 -5.92 -19.63 -6.65
C ASN A 853 -6.74 -20.89 -7.02
N GLY A 854 -7.99 -20.95 -6.58
CA GLY A 854 -8.86 -22.11 -6.74
C GLY A 854 -8.62 -23.25 -5.74
N ILE A 855 -7.84 -23.00 -4.68
CA ILE A 855 -7.56 -23.96 -3.60
C ILE A 855 -8.15 -23.40 -2.30
N ASP A 856 -8.88 -24.21 -1.55
CA ASP A 856 -9.42 -23.82 -0.23
C ASP A 856 -8.29 -23.76 0.81
N TYR A 857 -7.80 -22.57 1.12
CA TYR A 857 -6.76 -22.33 2.14
C TYR A 857 -7.23 -21.39 3.25
N VAL A 858 -6.56 -21.45 4.40
CA VAL A 858 -6.70 -20.49 5.50
C VAL A 858 -5.34 -19.95 5.93
N ASN A 859 -5.30 -18.79 6.56
CA ASN A 859 -4.08 -18.23 7.15
C ASN A 859 -4.34 -17.61 8.53
N PHE A 860 -3.31 -17.59 9.37
CA PHE A 860 -3.38 -17.09 10.75
C PHE A 860 -1.98 -16.77 11.31
N ALA A 861 -1.93 -15.90 12.33
CA ALA A 861 -0.76 -15.79 13.21
C ALA A 861 -0.92 -16.74 14.39
N ILE A 862 0.17 -17.25 14.95
CA ILE A 862 0.15 -18.25 16.04
C ILE A 862 1.45 -18.24 16.85
N SER A 863 1.37 -18.33 18.18
CA SER A 863 2.55 -18.43 19.05
C SER A 863 3.22 -19.81 18.97
N SER A 864 4.51 -19.90 19.33
CA SER A 864 5.29 -21.15 19.30
C SER A 864 4.64 -22.29 20.08
N ALA A 865 4.07 -22.00 21.25
CA ALA A 865 3.34 -22.96 22.07
C ALA A 865 2.08 -23.49 21.35
N ASN A 866 1.22 -22.58 20.85
CA ASN A 866 0.00 -22.93 20.14
C ASN A 866 0.29 -23.69 18.84
N TYR A 867 1.38 -23.36 18.15
CA TYR A 867 1.81 -24.05 16.94
C TYR A 867 2.19 -25.52 17.21
N ARG A 868 2.94 -25.77 18.30
CA ARG A 868 3.23 -27.13 18.76
C ARG A 868 1.96 -27.89 19.14
N GLN A 869 0.97 -27.23 19.74
CA GLN A 869 -0.31 -27.85 20.08
C GLN A 869 -1.10 -28.31 18.85
N ILE A 870 -1.27 -27.47 17.82
CA ILE A 870 -2.02 -27.89 16.61
C ILE A 870 -1.34 -29.04 15.86
N LEU A 871 0.00 -29.07 15.83
CA LEU A 871 0.76 -30.19 15.29
C LEU A 871 0.56 -31.47 16.12
N SER A 872 0.53 -31.37 17.45
CA SER A 872 0.31 -32.52 18.34
C SER A 872 -1.11 -33.07 18.26
N GLU A 873 -2.11 -32.24 17.99
CA GLU A 873 -3.50 -32.65 17.76
C GLU A 873 -3.78 -33.09 16.30
N GLY A 874 -2.87 -32.78 15.37
CA GLY A 874 -3.09 -32.95 13.93
C GLY A 874 -4.27 -32.12 13.39
N SER A 875 -4.66 -31.06 14.11
CA SER A 875 -5.89 -30.29 13.89
C SER A 875 -5.69 -28.83 14.27
N MET A 876 -6.25 -27.94 13.45
CA MET A 876 -6.25 -26.48 13.68
C MET A 876 -7.65 -25.92 13.97
N ALA A 877 -8.68 -26.76 14.04
CA ALA A 877 -10.08 -26.32 14.03
C ALA A 877 -10.46 -25.48 15.27
N ASP A 878 -10.05 -25.90 16.46
CA ASP A 878 -10.28 -25.12 17.68
C ASP A 878 -9.30 -23.94 17.79
N TYR A 879 -8.08 -24.07 17.26
CA TYR A 879 -7.15 -22.94 17.21
C TYR A 879 -7.66 -21.80 16.32
N LEU A 880 -8.31 -22.08 15.19
CA LEU A 880 -8.89 -21.05 14.33
C LEU A 880 -9.96 -20.22 15.06
N LYS A 881 -10.77 -20.84 15.94
CA LYS A 881 -11.70 -20.12 16.83
C LYS A 881 -10.94 -19.25 17.83
N PHE A 882 -9.90 -19.78 18.48
CA PHE A 882 -9.04 -19.05 19.42
C PHE A 882 -8.36 -17.83 18.76
N PHE A 883 -7.83 -18.01 17.54
CA PHE A 883 -7.26 -16.95 16.72
C PHE A 883 -8.30 -15.85 16.40
N VAL A 884 -9.50 -16.24 15.94
CA VAL A 884 -10.59 -15.30 15.68
C VAL A 884 -11.00 -14.55 16.95
N LYS A 885 -11.09 -15.20 18.11
CA LYS A 885 -11.46 -14.54 19.38
C LYS A 885 -10.42 -13.52 19.83
N ASN A 886 -9.14 -13.92 19.84
CA ASN A 886 -8.10 -13.20 20.56
C ASN A 886 -7.25 -12.28 19.68
N TYR A 887 -7.05 -12.61 18.39
CA TYR A 887 -6.20 -11.83 17.47
C TYR A 887 -7.02 -10.94 16.53
N SER A 888 -8.21 -11.36 16.08
CA SER A 888 -8.96 -10.62 15.05
C SER A 888 -9.35 -9.19 15.46
N ARG A 889 -9.58 -8.93 16.75
CA ARG A 889 -9.92 -7.60 17.29
C ARG A 889 -8.86 -6.54 16.97
N TYR A 890 -7.60 -6.95 16.83
CA TYR A 890 -6.50 -6.06 16.46
C TYR A 890 -6.44 -5.82 14.95
N VAL A 891 -7.00 -6.72 14.12
CA VAL A 891 -7.01 -6.69 12.64
C VAL A 891 -8.19 -5.84 12.12
N GLY A 892 -8.41 -4.68 12.75
CA GLY A 892 -9.46 -3.73 12.38
C GLY A 892 -9.25 -3.05 11.03
N PRO A 893 -10.29 -2.39 10.48
CA PRO A 893 -10.28 -1.72 9.18
C PRO A 893 -9.57 -0.36 9.19
N ASP A 894 -8.74 -0.06 10.19
CA ASP A 894 -8.10 1.25 10.40
C ASP A 894 -6.88 1.50 9.49
N PHE A 895 -6.91 0.93 8.28
CA PHE A 895 -5.99 1.18 7.18
C PHE A 895 -6.83 1.23 5.91
N SER A 896 -6.60 2.22 5.06
CA SER A 896 -7.20 2.33 3.73
C SER A 896 -6.75 1.18 2.81
N ASP A 897 -7.41 1.05 1.66
CA ASP A 897 -6.94 0.23 0.53
C ASP A 897 -5.73 0.88 -0.22
N GLU A 898 -5.23 2.01 0.28
CA GLU A 898 -4.04 2.73 -0.17
C GLU A 898 -2.83 2.27 0.65
N GLU A 899 -1.62 2.29 0.08
CA GLU A 899 -0.41 1.87 0.79
C GLU A 899 -0.15 2.74 2.04
N PRO A 900 0.22 2.16 3.18
CA PRO A 900 0.45 2.93 4.40
C PRO A 900 1.68 3.84 4.26
N GLU A 901 1.57 5.09 4.72
CA GLU A 901 2.66 6.09 4.74
C GLU A 901 3.88 5.66 5.59
N ILE A 902 3.77 4.55 6.32
CA ILE A 902 4.78 3.98 7.23
C ILE A 902 4.92 2.50 6.88
N SER A 903 6.15 2.02 6.63
CA SER A 903 6.35 0.63 6.18
C SER A 903 6.01 -0.39 7.26
N PRO A 904 5.64 -1.64 6.91
CA PRO A 904 5.37 -2.69 7.89
C PRO A 904 6.55 -2.96 8.84
N GLU A 905 7.79 -2.88 8.32
CA GLU A 905 9.00 -2.91 9.14
C GLU A 905 9.13 -1.74 10.09
N GLU A 906 8.79 -0.52 9.67
CA GLU A 906 8.85 0.63 10.56
C GLU A 906 7.74 0.56 11.62
N LEU A 907 6.59 -0.04 11.32
CA LEU A 907 5.58 -0.38 12.33
C LEU A 907 6.09 -1.40 13.34
N MET A 908 6.80 -2.47 12.90
CA MET A 908 7.46 -3.41 13.83
C MET A 908 8.56 -2.72 14.66
N ALA A 909 9.40 -1.89 14.03
CA ALA A 909 10.47 -1.18 14.72
C ALA A 909 9.92 -0.21 15.77
N ARG A 910 8.89 0.58 15.43
CA ARG A 910 8.19 1.47 16.36
C ARG A 910 7.47 0.68 17.47
N ALA A 911 6.86 -0.46 17.17
CA ALA A 911 6.26 -1.32 18.19
C ALA A 911 7.32 -1.83 19.18
N ARG A 912 8.45 -2.34 18.70
CA ARG A 912 9.59 -2.79 19.52
C ARG A 912 10.24 -1.64 20.30
N GLU A 913 10.34 -0.44 19.73
CA GLU A 913 10.85 0.75 20.44
C GLU A 913 9.88 1.25 21.51
N GLU A 914 8.57 1.26 21.26
CA GLU A 914 7.57 1.62 22.29
C GLU A 914 7.50 0.54 23.39
N GLU A 915 7.58 -0.75 23.05
CA GLU A 915 7.66 -1.87 23.99
C GLU A 915 8.96 -1.82 24.84
N GLN A 916 10.11 -1.58 24.21
CA GLN A 916 11.39 -1.41 24.93
C GLN A 916 11.37 -0.14 25.81
N MET A 917 10.78 0.97 25.35
CA MET A 917 10.59 2.17 26.19
C MET A 917 9.60 1.95 27.33
N LEU A 918 8.62 1.06 27.20
CA LEU A 918 7.75 0.64 28.29
C LEU A 918 8.51 -0.23 29.30
N ARG A 919 9.30 -1.20 28.82
CA ARG A 919 10.18 -2.07 29.63
C ARG A 919 11.26 -1.29 30.39
N GLU A 920 11.88 -0.28 29.77
CA GLU A 920 12.88 0.59 30.43
C GLU A 920 12.27 1.66 31.36
N ARG A 921 10.95 1.87 31.35
CA ARG A 921 10.24 2.85 32.19
C ARG A 921 9.31 2.22 33.23
N GLY A 922 9.63 1.02 33.69
CA GLY A 922 8.87 0.29 34.72
C GLY A 922 8.84 1.01 36.09
N GLU A 923 7.87 1.90 36.28
CA GLU A 923 7.37 2.29 37.61
C GLU A 923 5.96 2.93 37.54
N PHE A 924 4.90 2.11 37.47
CA PHE A 924 3.58 2.56 37.95
C PHE A 924 3.57 2.47 39.48
N ARG A 925 4.05 3.52 40.16
CA ARG A 925 3.87 3.62 41.62
C ARG A 925 2.39 3.64 41.97
N VAL A 926 1.91 2.58 42.59
CA VAL A 926 0.69 2.63 43.40
C VAL A 926 1.08 3.22 44.75
N VAL A 927 0.36 4.27 45.14
CA VAL A 927 0.21 4.67 46.55
C VAL A 927 -1.28 4.77 46.77
N GLU A 928 -1.87 3.77 47.42
CA GLU A 928 -3.25 3.86 47.87
C GLU A 928 -3.31 4.77 49.11
N THR A 929 -3.48 6.07 48.88
CA THR A 929 -4.14 6.93 49.88
C THR A 929 -5.64 6.85 49.64
N GLY A 930 -6.36 6.28 50.60
CA GLY A 930 -7.79 5.98 50.50
C GLY A 930 -8.62 7.17 49.99
N ALA A 931 -9.55 6.88 49.07
CA ALA A 931 -10.29 7.86 48.27
C ALA A 931 -10.76 9.07 49.10
N SER A 932 -10.15 10.24 48.84
CA SER A 932 -10.39 11.43 49.65
C SER A 932 -11.84 11.90 49.52
N SER A 933 -12.52 12.09 50.64
CA SER A 933 -13.87 12.68 50.76
C SER A 933 -13.93 14.18 50.41
N LEU A 934 -12.99 14.66 49.59
CA LEU A 934 -12.79 16.05 49.23
C LEU A 934 -13.50 16.41 47.91
N PHE A 935 -13.44 15.51 46.93
CA PHE A 935 -13.95 15.72 45.57
C PHE A 935 -15.31 15.02 45.38
N GLU A 936 -16.23 15.68 44.67
CA GLU A 936 -17.57 15.14 44.39
C GLU A 936 -17.51 14.01 43.37
N THR A 937 -18.19 12.90 43.67
CA THR A 937 -18.32 11.73 42.81
C THR A 937 -19.43 11.85 41.76
N ASP A 938 -20.23 12.92 41.79
CA ASP A 938 -21.12 13.27 40.67
C ASP A 938 -20.30 13.89 39.53
N ILE A 939 -19.88 13.01 38.61
CA ILE A 939 -19.03 13.33 37.47
C ILE A 939 -19.80 13.35 36.14
N ASP A 940 -21.11 13.10 36.14
CA ASP A 940 -21.93 13.02 34.92
C ASP A 940 -22.47 14.41 34.47
N THR A 941 -21.68 15.45 34.75
CA THR A 941 -21.99 16.88 34.54
C THR A 941 -21.06 17.52 33.51
N THR A 942 -21.13 18.85 33.32
CA THR A 942 -20.28 19.59 32.38
C THR A 942 -18.80 19.55 32.80
N GLN A 943 -17.93 19.25 31.84
CA GLN A 943 -16.53 18.95 32.08
C GLN A 943 -15.58 20.03 31.59
N ASN A 944 -14.39 20.01 32.18
CA ASN A 944 -13.21 20.71 31.72
C ASN A 944 -12.09 19.69 31.49
N PHE A 945 -11.26 19.90 30.48
CA PHE A 945 -10.00 19.19 30.33
C PHE A 945 -8.88 20.04 30.93
N VAL A 946 -7.95 19.42 31.65
CA VAL A 946 -6.79 20.09 32.24
C VAL A 946 -5.49 19.42 31.81
N LEU A 947 -4.60 20.22 31.21
CA LEU A 947 -3.17 19.95 31.10
C LEU A 947 -2.47 20.62 32.29
N ALA A 948 -1.94 19.81 33.22
CA ALA A 948 -1.21 20.25 34.39
C ALA A 948 0.31 20.07 34.18
N VAL A 949 1.05 21.17 34.02
CA VAL A 949 2.50 21.15 33.76
C VAL A 949 3.26 21.52 35.04
N LYS A 950 4.26 20.70 35.45
CA LYS A 950 4.97 20.84 36.73
C LYS A 950 6.13 21.85 36.68
N ASP A 951 5.96 22.95 35.94
CA ASP A 951 6.86 24.10 35.93
C ASP A 951 6.05 25.42 35.80
N LYS A 952 6.25 26.33 36.76
CA LYS A 952 5.65 27.68 36.81
C LYS A 952 6.30 28.69 35.86
N LYS A 953 7.46 28.35 35.29
CA LYS A 953 8.26 29.23 34.43
C LYS A 953 8.08 28.92 32.94
N LEU A 954 7.52 27.75 32.60
CA LEU A 954 7.31 27.35 31.22
C LEU A 954 6.20 28.18 30.56
N SER A 955 6.52 28.73 29.38
CA SER A 955 5.59 29.55 28.59
C SER A 955 4.64 28.66 27.77
N LEU A 956 3.50 28.27 28.36
CA LEU A 956 2.44 27.49 27.68
C LEU A 956 1.76 28.20 26.50
N ARG A 957 2.25 29.37 26.06
CA ARG A 957 1.65 30.17 24.97
C ARG A 957 1.60 29.44 23.63
N GLN A 958 2.60 28.61 23.30
CA GLN A 958 2.58 27.79 22.08
C GLN A 958 1.56 26.65 22.20
N ALA A 959 1.55 25.91 23.32
CA ALA A 959 0.53 24.89 23.60
C ALA A 959 -0.91 25.48 23.56
N MET A 960 -1.14 26.65 24.16
CA MET A 960 -2.41 27.37 24.07
C MET A 960 -2.83 27.66 22.61
N ASN A 961 -1.88 28.07 21.75
CA ASN A 961 -2.17 28.32 20.35
C ASN A 961 -2.55 27.03 19.61
N GLY A 962 -1.82 25.94 19.83
CA GLY A 962 -2.11 24.62 19.25
C GLY A 962 -3.49 24.11 19.67
N PHE A 963 -3.77 24.09 20.98
CA PHE A 963 -5.10 23.75 21.50
C PHE A 963 -6.20 24.69 20.99
N ALA A 964 -5.94 26.00 20.83
CA ALA A 964 -6.92 26.94 20.28
C ALA A 964 -7.19 26.72 18.78
N GLN A 965 -6.23 26.18 18.02
CA GLN A 965 -6.40 25.81 16.61
C GLN A 965 -7.14 24.48 16.49
N PHE A 966 -6.71 23.46 17.23
CA PHE A 966 -7.36 22.15 17.32
C PHE A 966 -8.82 22.23 17.81
N ASN A 967 -9.12 23.07 18.80
CA ASN A 967 -10.49 23.33 19.25
C ASN A 967 -11.35 24.05 18.19
N ARG A 968 -10.74 24.67 17.17
CA ARG A 968 -11.44 25.33 16.05
C ARG A 968 -11.59 24.44 14.81
N SER A 969 -10.76 23.40 14.64
CA SER A 969 -10.94 22.38 13.61
C SER A 969 -11.87 21.26 14.12
N GLU A 970 -11.48 20.56 15.18
CA GLU A 970 -12.14 19.33 15.63
C GLU A 970 -13.41 19.60 16.46
N PHE A 971 -13.35 20.61 17.35
CA PHE A 971 -14.36 20.81 18.42
C PHE A 971 -15.09 22.16 18.36
N ARG A 972 -15.18 22.72 17.15
CA ARG A 972 -15.70 24.08 16.88
C ARG A 972 -17.10 24.33 17.46
N VAL A 973 -17.96 23.31 17.47
CA VAL A 973 -19.37 23.39 17.90
C VAL A 973 -19.52 23.74 19.38
N TRP A 974 -18.63 23.27 20.24
CA TRP A 974 -18.71 23.49 21.70
C TRP A 974 -18.17 24.86 22.14
N ASN A 975 -17.59 25.66 21.23
CA ASN A 975 -17.08 27.01 21.49
C ASN A 975 -16.13 27.09 22.72
N LEU A 976 -15.24 26.09 22.83
CA LEU A 976 -14.43 25.84 24.03
C LEU A 976 -13.53 27.02 24.41
N ALA A 977 -13.57 27.42 25.69
CA ALA A 977 -12.73 28.48 26.23
C ALA A 977 -11.40 27.93 26.78
N LEU A 978 -10.32 28.68 26.62
CA LEU A 978 -8.97 28.33 27.10
C LEU A 978 -8.51 29.33 28.17
N GLN A 979 -8.07 28.83 29.32
CA GLN A 979 -7.53 29.62 30.43
C GLN A 979 -6.23 29.01 30.97
N ILE A 980 -5.34 29.84 31.51
CA ILE A 980 -4.22 29.39 32.37
C ILE A 980 -4.53 29.76 33.82
N LYS A 981 -4.25 28.82 34.74
CA LYS A 981 -4.25 29.01 36.20
C LYS A 981 -2.94 28.46 36.77
N GLN A 982 -2.56 28.87 37.99
CA GLN A 982 -1.43 28.30 38.72
C GLN A 982 -1.93 27.74 40.06
N VAL A 983 -1.49 26.53 40.41
CA VAL A 983 -1.96 25.76 41.58
C VAL A 983 -0.80 24.92 42.12
N GLY A 984 -0.48 25.01 43.40
CA GLY A 984 0.60 24.23 44.03
C GLY A 984 1.93 24.48 43.31
N ASP A 985 2.55 23.41 42.79
CA ASP A 985 3.72 23.49 41.89
C ASP A 985 3.40 23.36 40.38
N TYR A 986 2.12 23.40 40.02
CA TYR A 986 1.62 23.24 38.65
C TYR A 986 1.16 24.55 38.01
N GLN A 987 1.34 24.63 36.69
CA GLN A 987 0.62 25.55 35.81
C GLN A 987 -0.42 24.75 35.02
N LEU A 988 -1.69 25.08 35.22
CA LEU A 988 -2.84 24.40 34.63
C LEU A 988 -3.30 25.17 33.39
N MET A 989 -3.29 24.52 32.22
CA MET A 989 -4.04 24.99 31.06
C MET A 989 -5.38 24.26 31.02
N VAL A 990 -6.47 25.01 31.15
CA VAL A 990 -7.83 24.51 31.27
C VAL A 990 -8.61 24.79 29.98
N VAL A 991 -9.21 23.75 29.41
CA VAL A 991 -10.21 23.84 28.34
C VAL A 991 -11.59 23.67 28.97
N GLN A 992 -12.47 24.65 28.80
CA GLN A 992 -13.77 24.75 29.47
C GLN A 992 -14.94 24.66 28.49
N GLY A 993 -16.05 24.07 28.96
CA GLY A 993 -17.33 24.04 28.24
C GLY A 993 -17.63 22.73 27.51
N ILE A 994 -17.07 21.60 27.94
CA ILE A 994 -17.36 20.30 27.31
C ILE A 994 -18.71 19.77 27.87
N PRO A 995 -19.70 19.37 27.04
CA PRO A 995 -21.09 19.20 27.50
C PRO A 995 -21.34 18.15 28.58
N SER A 996 -20.81 16.93 28.45
CA SER A 996 -20.91 15.87 29.46
C SER A 996 -19.62 15.05 29.57
N LEU A 997 -19.61 14.09 30.51
CA LEU A 997 -18.55 13.10 30.66
C LEU A 997 -18.21 12.35 29.36
N ASN A 998 -19.20 12.05 28.51
CA ASN A 998 -18.98 11.27 27.29
C ASN A 998 -18.25 12.07 26.21
N GLU A 999 -18.67 13.31 25.95
CA GLU A 999 -17.95 14.24 25.07
C GLU A 999 -16.55 14.52 25.61
N ALA A 1000 -16.40 14.63 26.93
CA ALA A 1000 -15.12 14.89 27.58
C ALA A 1000 -14.15 13.71 27.49
N MET A 1001 -14.62 12.48 27.67
CA MET A 1001 -13.79 11.28 27.44
C MET A 1001 -13.43 11.13 25.95
N SER A 1002 -14.28 11.56 25.03
CA SER A 1002 -13.96 11.63 23.60
C SER A 1002 -12.90 12.69 23.29
N TYR A 1003 -13.07 13.90 23.85
CA TYR A 1003 -12.10 15.00 23.77
C TYR A 1003 -10.75 14.61 24.36
N PHE A 1004 -10.73 14.00 25.55
CA PHE A 1004 -9.54 13.51 26.23
C PHE A 1004 -8.77 12.51 25.36
N ARG A 1005 -9.45 11.50 24.80
CA ARG A 1005 -8.83 10.53 23.87
C ARG A 1005 -8.23 11.23 22.66
N LYS A 1006 -9.00 12.06 21.95
CA LYS A 1006 -8.55 12.77 20.74
C LYS A 1006 -7.36 13.70 21.03
N VAL A 1007 -7.38 14.43 22.14
CA VAL A 1007 -6.26 15.28 22.60
C VAL A 1007 -5.01 14.45 22.89
N VAL A 1008 -5.14 13.34 23.63
CA VAL A 1008 -3.99 12.53 24.05
C VAL A 1008 -3.28 11.85 22.87
N ILE A 1009 -4.01 11.45 21.82
CA ILE A 1009 -3.39 10.85 20.61
C ILE A 1009 -2.75 11.89 19.67
N THR A 1010 -3.18 13.15 19.68
CA THR A 1010 -2.58 14.23 18.87
C THR A 1010 -1.29 14.73 19.53
N ARG A 1011 -0.19 13.95 19.40
CA ARG A 1011 1.12 14.18 20.05
C ARG A 1011 1.64 15.62 19.87
N SER A 1012 1.39 16.26 18.73
CA SER A 1012 1.84 17.63 18.42
C SER A 1012 1.23 18.74 19.29
N LEU A 1013 0.13 18.47 20.02
CA LEU A 1013 -0.39 19.38 21.03
C LEU A 1013 0.55 19.55 22.24
N PHE A 1014 1.47 18.61 22.46
CA PHE A 1014 2.37 18.56 23.63
C PHE A 1014 3.84 18.85 23.29
N GLU A 1015 4.24 18.90 22.02
CA GLU A 1015 5.61 19.24 21.58
C GLU A 1015 6.17 20.52 22.24
N PRO A 1016 5.41 21.64 22.40
CA PRO A 1016 5.91 22.85 23.05
C PRO A 1016 6.22 22.70 24.55
N LEU A 1017 5.99 21.53 25.14
CA LEU A 1017 6.32 21.21 26.54
C LEU A 1017 7.73 20.59 26.69
N GLY A 1018 8.30 20.07 25.60
CA GLY A 1018 9.61 19.41 25.60
C GLY A 1018 9.69 18.26 26.62
N GLN A 1019 10.78 18.24 27.41
CA GLN A 1019 11.00 17.23 28.45
C GLN A 1019 10.28 17.53 29.79
N THR A 1020 9.40 18.53 29.85
CA THR A 1020 8.75 18.95 31.10
C THR A 1020 7.69 17.95 31.56
N THR A 1021 7.70 17.54 32.83
CA THR A 1021 6.67 16.64 33.37
C THR A 1021 5.29 17.30 33.35
N TYR A 1022 4.33 16.67 32.68
CA TYR A 1022 2.92 17.08 32.67
C TYR A 1022 1.97 15.91 32.93
N ARG A 1023 0.71 16.23 33.28
CA ARG A 1023 -0.39 15.30 33.54
C ARG A 1023 -1.67 15.83 32.90
N ASN A 1024 -2.50 14.94 32.36
CA ASN A 1024 -3.79 15.29 31.74
C ASN A 1024 -4.93 14.63 32.53
N PHE A 1025 -6.02 15.35 32.80
CA PHE A 1025 -7.23 14.79 33.44
C PHE A 1025 -8.51 15.55 33.05
N LEU A 1026 -9.67 14.93 33.30
CA LEU A 1026 -10.98 15.57 33.21
C LEU A 1026 -11.51 15.93 34.59
N ILE A 1027 -12.27 17.03 34.66
CA ILE A 1027 -12.72 17.59 35.93
C ILE A 1027 -13.99 18.45 35.80
N THR A 1028 -14.97 18.19 36.67
CA THR A 1028 -16.17 19.01 36.80
C THR A 1028 -15.82 20.44 37.22
N GLY A 1029 -16.71 21.41 36.96
CA GLY A 1029 -16.49 22.80 37.37
C GLY A 1029 -16.23 22.97 38.87
N GLU A 1030 -16.97 22.22 39.70
CA GLU A 1030 -16.87 22.27 41.16
C GLU A 1030 -15.60 21.61 41.68
N ASN A 1031 -15.24 20.42 41.18
CA ASN A 1031 -13.99 19.78 41.56
C ASN A 1031 -12.76 20.59 41.12
N LEU A 1032 -12.84 21.29 39.99
CA LEU A 1032 -11.77 22.20 39.56
C LEU A 1032 -11.60 23.36 40.53
N GLN A 1033 -12.69 23.91 41.08
CA GLN A 1033 -12.61 24.93 42.11
C GLN A 1033 -11.97 24.39 43.39
N LYS A 1034 -12.44 23.24 43.91
CA LYS A 1034 -11.86 22.59 45.10
C LYS A 1034 -10.37 22.27 44.92
N LEU A 1035 -9.96 21.75 43.76
CA LEU A 1035 -8.57 21.43 43.41
C LEU A 1035 -7.67 22.68 43.47
N ILE A 1036 -8.16 23.83 42.98
CA ILE A 1036 -7.46 25.11 43.03
C ILE A 1036 -7.35 25.64 44.47
N GLU A 1037 -8.44 25.60 45.22
CA GLU A 1037 -8.52 26.15 46.58
C GLU A 1037 -7.64 25.36 47.56
N GLU A 1038 -7.61 24.04 47.46
CA GLU A 1038 -6.84 23.14 48.32
C GLU A 1038 -5.41 22.84 47.81
N ASN A 1039 -5.06 23.29 46.61
CA ASN A 1039 -3.81 22.95 45.88
C ASN A 1039 -3.56 21.45 45.60
N LYS A 1040 -4.59 20.61 45.71
CA LYS A 1040 -4.49 19.13 45.69
C LYS A 1040 -4.56 18.50 44.29
N VAL A 1041 -3.57 18.83 43.44
CA VAL A 1041 -3.48 18.31 42.06
C VAL A 1041 -3.23 16.80 42.01
N GLU A 1042 -2.29 16.27 42.81
CA GLU A 1042 -1.94 14.84 42.80
C GLU A 1042 -3.09 13.97 43.34
N ASP A 1043 -3.75 14.40 44.43
CA ASP A 1043 -4.91 13.69 45.00
C ASP A 1043 -6.07 13.63 43.99
N TYR A 1044 -6.27 14.69 43.20
CA TYR A 1044 -7.29 14.66 42.14
C TYR A 1044 -6.92 13.71 40.99
N ILE A 1045 -5.65 13.53 40.67
CA ILE A 1045 -5.23 12.55 39.64
C ILE A 1045 -5.56 11.11 40.09
N ASN A 1046 -5.38 10.80 41.38
CA ASN A 1046 -5.83 9.53 41.96
C ASN A 1046 -7.37 9.41 41.91
N PHE A 1047 -8.10 10.46 42.32
CA PHE A 1047 -9.56 10.50 42.23
C PHE A 1047 -10.08 10.30 40.79
N PHE A 1048 -9.43 10.93 39.81
CA PHE A 1048 -9.74 10.80 38.37
C PHE A 1048 -9.52 9.36 37.89
N ARG A 1049 -8.41 8.72 38.27
CA ARG A 1049 -8.14 7.29 37.96
C ARG A 1049 -9.28 6.40 38.47
N SER A 1050 -9.66 6.51 39.73
CA SER A 1050 -10.70 5.66 40.33
C SER A 1050 -12.10 5.92 39.77
N ASN A 1051 -12.49 7.19 39.59
CA ASN A 1051 -13.89 7.54 39.28
C ASN A 1051 -14.19 7.67 37.77
N TYR A 1052 -13.21 8.03 36.94
CA TYR A 1052 -13.41 8.23 35.49
C TYR A 1052 -12.88 7.05 34.67
N ILE A 1053 -11.81 6.38 35.12
CA ILE A 1053 -11.15 5.31 34.35
C ILE A 1053 -11.59 3.91 34.84
N GLN A 1054 -11.66 3.70 36.17
CA GLN A 1054 -11.94 2.38 36.76
C GLN A 1054 -13.45 2.09 37.00
N ARG A 1055 -14.36 2.95 36.53
CA ARG A 1055 -15.82 2.87 36.76
C ARG A 1055 -16.51 1.62 36.16
N GLY A 1056 -15.82 0.85 35.32
CA GLY A 1056 -16.39 -0.27 34.54
C GLY A 1056 -16.39 -1.66 35.19
N THR A 1057 -15.81 -1.83 36.39
CA THR A 1057 -15.54 -3.16 36.98
C THR A 1057 -16.25 -3.44 38.32
N ALA A 1058 -17.29 -2.69 38.68
CA ALA A 1058 -18.04 -2.86 39.93
C ALA A 1058 -19.37 -3.63 39.74
N PRO A 1059 -19.69 -4.65 40.57
CA PRO A 1059 -21.00 -5.32 40.55
C PRO A 1059 -22.12 -4.43 41.12
N GLN A 1060 -23.35 -4.56 40.60
CA GLN A 1060 -24.51 -3.85 41.13
C GLN A 1060 -25.02 -4.47 42.46
N PRO A 1061 -25.43 -3.67 43.46
CA PRO A 1061 -26.04 -4.18 44.69
C PRO A 1061 -27.44 -4.76 44.44
N ALA A 1062 -27.73 -5.94 45.01
CA ALA A 1062 -29.03 -6.58 44.91
C ALA A 1062 -30.06 -5.98 45.90
N THR A 1063 -31.34 -5.98 45.50
CA THR A 1063 -32.51 -5.71 46.36
C THR A 1063 -33.48 -6.89 46.37
N PRO A 1064 -34.32 -7.06 47.41
CA PRO A 1064 -34.73 -8.41 47.84
C PRO A 1064 -35.90 -9.05 47.08
N ARG A 1065 -35.91 -10.39 47.04
CA ARG A 1065 -37.10 -11.19 46.71
C ARG A 1065 -38.10 -11.20 47.87
N GLN A 1066 -39.40 -11.32 47.55
CA GLN A 1066 -40.41 -11.89 48.44
C GLN A 1066 -40.86 -13.25 47.90
N GLU A 1067 -41.42 -14.09 48.78
CA GLU A 1067 -41.57 -15.54 48.57
C GLU A 1067 -43.04 -15.99 48.38
N GLY A 1068 -43.21 -17.13 47.72
CA GLY A 1068 -44.37 -18.02 47.89
C GLY A 1068 -45.24 -18.25 46.64
N GLN A 1069 -45.81 -19.44 46.42
CA GLN A 1069 -45.74 -20.68 47.23
C GLN A 1069 -46.09 -21.94 46.40
N THR A 1070 -45.50 -23.08 46.80
CA THR A 1070 -45.95 -24.49 46.63
C THR A 1070 -46.04 -25.17 45.24
N ALA A 1071 -45.58 -26.43 45.21
CA ALA A 1071 -45.74 -27.46 44.15
C ALA A 1071 -46.91 -28.44 44.52
N PRO A 1072 -47.09 -29.72 44.05
CA PRO A 1072 -46.08 -30.76 43.70
C PRO A 1072 -46.41 -31.76 42.54
N ALA A 1073 -45.46 -32.70 42.27
CA ALA A 1073 -45.65 -34.07 41.71
C ALA A 1073 -46.12 -34.22 40.23
N GLU A 1074 -45.91 -35.29 39.45
CA GLU A 1074 -45.06 -36.52 39.43
C GLU A 1074 -45.28 -37.23 38.05
N SER A 1075 -44.53 -38.23 37.50
CA SER A 1075 -43.24 -38.88 37.80
C SER A 1075 -42.82 -39.76 36.58
N GLN A 1076 -41.50 -39.92 36.31
CA GLN A 1076 -40.85 -41.04 35.57
C GLN A 1076 -41.23 -41.31 34.08
N SER A 1077 -40.37 -41.88 33.20
CA SER A 1077 -38.90 -42.08 33.16
C SER A 1077 -38.49 -42.67 31.79
N GLY A 1078 -37.36 -42.26 31.21
CA GLY A 1078 -36.78 -42.84 29.99
C GLY A 1078 -35.47 -42.14 29.59
N VAL A 1079 -34.52 -42.86 28.99
CA VAL A 1079 -33.14 -42.39 28.72
C VAL A 1079 -32.88 -42.40 27.21
N GLU A 1080 -32.29 -41.33 26.65
CA GLU A 1080 -30.92 -41.27 26.08
C GLU A 1080 -30.65 -39.87 25.44
N GLU A 1081 -29.37 -39.56 25.17
CA GLU A 1081 -28.83 -38.36 24.46
C GLU A 1081 -29.05 -36.96 25.11
N GLU A 1082 -27.96 -36.30 25.50
CA GLU A 1082 -27.92 -34.89 25.92
C GLU A 1082 -27.45 -33.99 24.76
N GLN A 1083 -28.01 -32.77 24.66
CA GLN A 1083 -27.65 -31.76 23.66
C GLN A 1083 -26.93 -30.56 24.29
N GLU A 1084 -26.05 -29.92 23.52
CA GLU A 1084 -25.35 -28.68 23.90
C GLU A 1084 -26.34 -27.53 24.14
N THR A 1085 -26.13 -26.74 25.20
CA THR A 1085 -26.92 -25.53 25.50
C THR A 1085 -26.15 -24.26 25.15
N ALA A 1086 -26.68 -23.45 24.24
CA ALA A 1086 -26.06 -22.20 23.80
C ALA A 1086 -26.09 -21.08 24.87
N GLU A 1087 -25.12 -20.16 24.79
CA GLU A 1087 -25.02 -18.99 25.69
C GLU A 1087 -26.17 -17.99 25.50
N SER A 1088 -26.56 -17.28 26.58
CA SER A 1088 -27.64 -16.29 26.54
C SER A 1088 -27.12 -14.85 26.53
N TYR A 1089 -27.47 -14.08 25.49
CA TYR A 1089 -27.24 -12.64 25.39
C TYR A 1089 -27.80 -11.87 26.61
N SER A 1090 -27.01 -10.94 27.16
CA SER A 1090 -27.27 -10.24 28.42
C SER A 1090 -27.41 -8.71 28.33
N GLY A 1091 -27.41 -8.14 27.11
CA GLY A 1091 -27.52 -6.70 26.88
C GLY A 1091 -28.96 -6.15 26.83
N PRO A 1092 -29.16 -4.87 26.45
CA PRO A 1092 -30.45 -4.17 26.59
C PRO A 1092 -31.53 -4.55 25.56
N TYR A 1093 -31.20 -5.31 24.52
CA TYR A 1093 -32.12 -5.71 23.46
C TYR A 1093 -32.75 -7.09 23.74
N SER A 1094 -34.03 -7.26 23.42
CA SER A 1094 -34.76 -8.50 23.66
C SER A 1094 -34.48 -9.53 22.56
N THR A 1095 -34.05 -10.73 22.95
CA THR A 1095 -33.86 -11.89 22.06
C THR A 1095 -35.16 -12.46 21.50
N ASP A 1096 -36.33 -12.00 21.97
CA ASP A 1096 -37.65 -12.32 21.42
C ASP A 1096 -37.88 -11.54 20.11
N ILE A 1097 -37.29 -12.09 19.03
CA ILE A 1097 -37.28 -11.55 17.67
C ILE A 1097 -38.24 -12.25 16.71
N GLU A 1098 -39.30 -12.92 17.21
CA GLU A 1098 -40.35 -13.52 16.36
C GLU A 1098 -41.59 -12.61 16.24
N LYS A 1099 -41.39 -11.31 16.45
CA LYS A 1099 -42.38 -10.22 16.35
C LYS A 1099 -42.34 -9.54 14.96
N PRO A 1100 -43.24 -8.59 14.67
CA PRO A 1100 -43.09 -7.71 13.51
C PRO A 1100 -41.76 -6.94 13.54
N HIS A 1101 -41.27 -6.60 12.35
CA HIS A 1101 -39.97 -5.98 12.14
C HIS A 1101 -40.05 -4.66 11.38
N TYR A 1102 -38.98 -3.89 11.54
CA TYR A 1102 -38.55 -2.88 10.59
C TYR A 1102 -37.26 -3.33 9.90
N PHE A 1103 -37.07 -2.92 8.65
CA PHE A 1103 -35.75 -2.84 8.03
C PHE A 1103 -35.33 -1.38 8.02
N VAL A 1104 -34.21 -1.08 8.64
CA VAL A 1104 -33.78 0.30 8.92
C VAL A 1104 -32.49 0.58 8.18
N PHE A 1105 -32.45 1.68 7.44
CA PHE A 1105 -31.22 2.29 6.97
C PHE A 1105 -30.85 3.46 7.88
N VAL A 1106 -29.64 3.49 8.44
CA VAL A 1106 -29.09 4.70 9.06
C VAL A 1106 -28.15 5.36 8.06
N ILE A 1107 -28.50 6.57 7.63
CA ILE A 1107 -27.77 7.39 6.65
C ILE A 1107 -27.47 8.78 7.25
N PRO A 1108 -26.52 9.56 6.69
CA PRO A 1108 -26.30 10.93 7.12
C PRO A 1108 -27.55 11.81 6.91
N ALA A 1109 -27.78 12.77 7.81
CA ALA A 1109 -28.92 13.67 7.76
C ALA A 1109 -28.80 14.72 6.62
N GLU A 1110 -27.56 15.08 6.26
CA GLU A 1110 -27.18 15.99 5.18
C GLU A 1110 -26.17 15.31 4.23
N GLY A 1111 -25.93 15.90 3.05
CA GLY A 1111 -24.90 15.44 2.09
C GLY A 1111 -25.31 14.29 1.16
N VAL A 1112 -26.50 13.72 1.33
CA VAL A 1112 -27.06 12.64 0.48
C VAL A 1112 -28.42 13.03 -0.10
N ASP A 1113 -28.78 12.51 -1.28
CA ASP A 1113 -30.11 12.75 -1.87
C ASP A 1113 -31.15 11.78 -1.28
N LYS A 1114 -31.60 12.12 -0.06
CA LYS A 1114 -32.62 11.37 0.67
C LYS A 1114 -33.94 11.26 -0.10
N ALA A 1115 -34.30 12.25 -0.91
CA ALA A 1115 -35.56 12.25 -1.66
C ALA A 1115 -35.53 11.19 -2.78
N SER A 1116 -34.44 11.14 -3.56
CA SER A 1116 -34.24 10.08 -4.55
C SER A 1116 -34.04 8.71 -3.91
N PHE A 1117 -33.35 8.63 -2.76
CA PHE A 1117 -33.18 7.37 -2.01
C PHE A 1117 -34.50 6.77 -1.55
N ILE A 1118 -35.34 7.57 -0.86
CA ILE A 1118 -36.67 7.13 -0.40
C ILE A 1118 -37.54 6.73 -1.59
N SER A 1119 -37.58 7.54 -2.66
CA SER A 1119 -38.39 7.22 -3.85
C SER A 1119 -37.93 5.95 -4.56
N GLY A 1120 -36.62 5.63 -4.53
CA GLY A 1120 -36.09 4.35 -5.01
C GLY A 1120 -36.66 3.17 -4.24
N ILE A 1121 -36.69 3.25 -2.91
CA ILE A 1121 -37.25 2.20 -2.04
C ILE A 1121 -38.77 2.08 -2.22
N GLU A 1122 -39.51 3.18 -2.41
CA GLU A 1122 -40.94 3.15 -2.75
C GLU A 1122 -41.22 2.41 -4.08
N GLN A 1123 -40.40 2.70 -5.11
CA GLN A 1123 -40.48 2.04 -6.41
C GLN A 1123 -40.14 0.54 -6.32
N PHE A 1124 -39.13 0.18 -5.52
CA PHE A 1124 -38.79 -1.22 -5.24
C PHE A 1124 -39.92 -1.97 -4.51
N ASN A 1125 -40.48 -1.38 -3.45
CA ASN A 1125 -41.55 -1.99 -2.65
C ASN A 1125 -42.82 -2.22 -3.48
N THR A 1126 -43.15 -1.27 -4.36
CA THR A 1126 -44.30 -1.41 -5.28
C THR A 1126 -44.03 -2.39 -6.41
N ALA A 1127 -42.81 -2.47 -6.95
CA ALA A 1127 -42.42 -3.47 -7.95
C ALA A 1127 -42.41 -4.90 -7.39
N GLY A 1128 -41.98 -5.08 -6.14
CA GLY A 1128 -42.00 -6.36 -5.42
C GLY A 1128 -43.38 -6.85 -4.98
N GLY A 1129 -44.45 -6.11 -5.30
CA GLY A 1129 -45.83 -6.44 -4.92
C GLY A 1129 -46.22 -6.07 -3.48
N GLY A 1130 -45.30 -5.46 -2.71
CA GLY A 1130 -45.46 -5.09 -1.30
C GLY A 1130 -46.31 -3.85 -1.07
N THR A 1131 -47.57 -3.85 -1.55
CA THR A 1131 -48.49 -2.69 -1.49
C THR A 1131 -48.96 -2.28 -0.08
N SER A 1132 -48.48 -2.95 0.97
CA SER A 1132 -48.75 -2.64 2.39
C SER A 1132 -47.55 -2.06 3.15
N MET A 1133 -46.37 -1.95 2.53
CA MET A 1133 -45.16 -1.42 3.19
C MET A 1133 -45.21 0.11 3.25
N LYS A 1134 -44.70 0.69 4.35
CA LYS A 1134 -44.57 2.14 4.54
C LYS A 1134 -43.13 2.50 4.86
N ILE A 1135 -42.71 3.69 4.44
CA ILE A 1135 -41.39 4.27 4.75
C ILE A 1135 -41.61 5.50 5.63
N GLU A 1136 -40.88 5.59 6.73
CA GLU A 1136 -40.91 6.73 7.65
C GLU A 1136 -39.47 7.22 7.93
N GLU A 1137 -39.25 8.54 7.93
CA GLU A 1137 -37.96 9.17 8.23
C GLU A 1137 -37.93 9.60 9.70
N MET A 1138 -36.97 9.09 10.49
CA MET A 1138 -36.86 9.35 11.93
C MET A 1138 -35.43 9.77 12.32
N PRO A 1139 -35.21 10.89 13.03
CA PRO A 1139 -33.87 11.31 13.44
C PRO A 1139 -33.28 10.36 14.49
N VAL A 1140 -32.09 9.81 14.21
CA VAL A 1140 -31.32 9.04 15.21
C VAL A 1140 -30.56 10.02 16.10
N ASP A 1141 -29.85 10.97 15.50
CA ASP A 1141 -29.13 12.05 16.18
C ASP A 1141 -29.07 13.30 15.26
N GLU A 1142 -28.26 14.30 15.62
CA GLU A 1142 -28.13 15.56 14.86
C GLU A 1142 -27.51 15.37 13.46
N PHE A 1143 -26.80 14.26 13.23
CA PHE A 1143 -26.02 14.02 12.00
C PHE A 1143 -26.50 12.80 11.21
N ARG A 1144 -27.35 11.94 11.80
CA ARG A 1144 -27.82 10.69 11.19
C ARG A 1144 -29.34 10.51 11.33
N VAL A 1145 -29.94 10.00 10.25
CA VAL A 1145 -31.38 9.74 10.15
C VAL A 1145 -31.63 8.28 9.78
N ALA A 1146 -32.67 7.70 10.37
CA ALA A 1146 -33.17 6.38 10.08
C ALA A 1146 -34.28 6.47 9.02
N ILE A 1147 -34.09 5.79 7.88
CA ILE A 1147 -35.15 5.50 6.93
C ILE A 1147 -35.70 4.12 7.29
N VAL A 1148 -36.91 4.10 7.84
CA VAL A 1148 -37.55 2.94 8.48
C VAL A 1148 -38.58 2.35 7.53
N VAL A 1149 -38.32 1.15 7.00
CA VAL A 1149 -39.33 0.39 6.24
C VAL A 1149 -40.12 -0.50 7.19
N SER A 1150 -41.44 -0.33 7.20
CA SER A 1150 -42.39 -1.04 8.05
C SER A 1150 -43.43 -1.81 7.23
N GLY A 1151 -44.10 -2.76 7.88
CA GLY A 1151 -45.02 -3.71 7.24
C GLY A 1151 -44.46 -5.12 7.06
N LEU A 1152 -43.35 -5.45 7.74
CA LEU A 1152 -42.76 -6.79 7.77
C LEU A 1152 -43.36 -7.55 8.98
N PRO A 1153 -44.26 -8.54 8.77
CA PRO A 1153 -45.07 -9.12 9.85
C PRO A 1153 -44.31 -10.04 10.82
N ASP A 1154 -43.23 -10.66 10.35
CA ASP A 1154 -42.46 -11.70 11.04
C ASP A 1154 -41.00 -11.68 10.56
N ARG A 1155 -40.14 -12.47 11.23
CA ARG A 1155 -38.70 -12.59 10.93
C ARG A 1155 -38.42 -13.10 9.52
N GLU A 1156 -39.18 -14.06 9.00
CA GLU A 1156 -38.93 -14.69 7.69
C GLU A 1156 -39.25 -13.73 6.53
N ALA A 1157 -40.36 -13.00 6.63
CA ALA A 1157 -40.69 -11.91 5.71
C ALA A 1157 -39.64 -10.79 5.75
N ALA A 1158 -39.14 -10.46 6.94
CA ALA A 1158 -38.15 -9.42 7.13
C ALA A 1158 -36.77 -9.80 6.54
N THR A 1159 -36.30 -11.03 6.75
CA THR A 1159 -35.04 -11.56 6.17
C THR A 1159 -35.08 -11.65 4.65
N ARG A 1160 -36.21 -12.07 4.06
CA ARG A 1160 -36.36 -12.07 2.58
C ARG A 1160 -36.38 -10.65 2.01
N TYR A 1161 -36.92 -9.69 2.76
CA TYR A 1161 -36.91 -8.29 2.36
C TYR A 1161 -35.48 -7.71 2.42
N SER A 1162 -34.74 -7.88 3.51
CA SER A 1162 -33.36 -7.38 3.58
C SER A 1162 -32.44 -7.99 2.52
N GLN A 1163 -32.52 -9.30 2.28
CA GLN A 1163 -31.74 -9.98 1.24
C GLN A 1163 -31.99 -9.38 -0.16
N THR A 1164 -33.25 -9.13 -0.51
CA THR A 1164 -33.61 -8.61 -1.85
C THR A 1164 -33.33 -7.11 -2.01
N VAL A 1165 -33.44 -6.33 -0.93
CA VAL A 1165 -33.07 -4.90 -0.94
C VAL A 1165 -31.55 -4.72 -1.04
N VAL A 1166 -30.77 -5.42 -0.22
CA VAL A 1166 -29.30 -5.25 -0.13
C VAL A 1166 -28.59 -5.69 -1.41
N GLN A 1167 -29.16 -6.62 -2.17
CA GLN A 1167 -28.62 -7.02 -3.48
C GLN A 1167 -28.87 -5.98 -4.60
N ASN A 1168 -29.82 -5.06 -4.43
CA ASN A 1168 -30.18 -4.09 -5.46
C ASN A 1168 -29.31 -2.81 -5.37
N ARG A 1169 -28.12 -2.86 -5.99
CA ARG A 1169 -27.12 -1.78 -5.97
C ARG A 1169 -27.66 -0.42 -6.44
N ASP A 1170 -28.61 -0.38 -7.37
CA ASP A 1170 -29.15 0.86 -7.93
C ASP A 1170 -29.90 1.70 -6.86
N LEU A 1171 -30.46 1.06 -5.82
CA LEU A 1171 -31.08 1.76 -4.70
C LEU A 1171 -30.10 2.64 -3.92
N TYR A 1172 -28.82 2.28 -3.89
CA TYR A 1172 -27.80 2.95 -3.08
C TYR A 1172 -27.12 4.12 -3.81
N ALA A 1173 -27.30 4.25 -5.12
CA ALA A 1173 -26.68 5.31 -5.92
C ALA A 1173 -26.94 6.74 -5.40
N PRO A 1174 -28.14 7.11 -4.88
CA PRO A 1174 -28.39 8.45 -4.30
C PRO A 1174 -27.61 8.77 -3.00
N LEU A 1175 -26.96 7.77 -2.39
CA LEU A 1175 -26.09 7.96 -1.21
C LEU A 1175 -24.64 8.28 -1.60
N GLY A 1176 -24.22 8.03 -2.84
CA GLY A 1176 -22.85 8.26 -3.30
C GLY A 1176 -21.81 7.52 -2.46
N SER A 1177 -20.82 8.25 -1.95
CA SER A 1177 -19.76 7.74 -1.05
C SER A 1177 -20.07 7.87 0.44
N ALA A 1178 -21.31 8.23 0.82
CA ALA A 1178 -21.68 8.42 2.22
C ALA A 1178 -21.69 7.09 3.00
N SER A 1179 -21.21 7.12 4.24
CA SER A 1179 -21.24 5.96 5.14
C SER A 1179 -22.66 5.70 5.65
N TYR A 1180 -23.15 4.47 5.43
CA TYR A 1180 -24.46 4.03 5.89
C TYR A 1180 -24.39 2.66 6.59
N ARG A 1181 -25.43 2.34 7.35
CA ARG A 1181 -25.67 0.99 7.90
C ARG A 1181 -27.10 0.57 7.58
N ASN A 1182 -27.35 -0.73 7.47
CA ASN A 1182 -28.70 -1.27 7.45
C ASN A 1182 -28.79 -2.57 8.27
N PHE A 1183 -29.96 -2.83 8.84
CA PHE A 1183 -30.22 -3.98 9.71
C PHE A 1183 -31.74 -4.25 9.84
N LEU A 1184 -32.09 -5.47 10.25
CA LEU A 1184 -33.42 -5.80 10.73
C LEU A 1184 -33.52 -5.57 12.24
N ILE A 1185 -34.69 -5.14 12.70
CA ILE A 1185 -34.96 -4.89 14.11
C ILE A 1185 -36.42 -5.15 14.44
N SER A 1186 -36.69 -5.91 15.49
CA SER A 1186 -38.06 -6.13 15.98
C SER A 1186 -38.63 -4.82 16.52
N THR A 1187 -39.94 -4.61 16.41
CA THR A 1187 -40.57 -3.32 16.79
C THR A 1187 -40.24 -2.87 18.21
N GLY A 1188 -40.21 -3.79 19.18
CA GLY A 1188 -39.83 -3.49 20.57
C GLY A 1188 -38.35 -3.15 20.75
N ASN A 1189 -37.44 -3.79 19.99
CA ASN A 1189 -36.02 -3.44 20.03
C ASN A 1189 -35.74 -2.09 19.36
N PHE A 1190 -36.59 -1.65 18.41
CA PHE A 1190 -36.47 -0.33 17.79
C PHE A 1190 -36.75 0.82 18.76
N GLU A 1191 -37.68 0.65 19.70
CA GLU A 1191 -37.91 1.63 20.78
C GLU A 1191 -36.68 1.76 21.70
N VAL A 1192 -36.01 0.64 22.01
CA VAL A 1192 -34.73 0.64 22.74
C VAL A 1192 -33.65 1.33 21.90
N PHE A 1193 -33.52 0.98 20.63
CA PHE A 1193 -32.52 1.55 19.72
C PHE A 1193 -32.65 3.07 19.56
N LEU A 1194 -33.87 3.61 19.42
CA LEU A 1194 -34.10 5.06 19.36
C LEU A 1194 -33.83 5.78 20.68
N ARG A 1195 -33.88 5.06 21.82
CA ARG A 1195 -33.55 5.60 23.16
C ARG A 1195 -32.04 5.59 23.42
N GLU A 1196 -31.39 4.44 23.26
CA GLU A 1196 -29.95 4.29 23.51
C GLU A 1196 -29.08 4.92 22.40
N LYS A 1197 -29.61 4.98 21.16
CA LYS A 1197 -28.96 5.51 19.94
C LYS A 1197 -27.63 4.84 19.57
N ASN A 1198 -27.23 3.80 20.30
CA ASN A 1198 -26.00 3.07 20.11
C ASN A 1198 -26.17 1.99 19.02
N ILE A 1199 -25.81 2.38 17.79
CA ILE A 1199 -25.76 1.49 16.62
C ILE A 1199 -24.76 0.34 16.83
N THR A 1200 -23.64 0.56 17.52
CA THR A 1200 -22.63 -0.48 17.75
C THR A 1200 -23.19 -1.61 18.61
N ASP A 1201 -23.84 -1.27 19.73
CA ASP A 1201 -24.45 -2.26 20.62
C ASP A 1201 -25.60 -3.00 19.93
N TYR A 1202 -26.40 -2.30 19.10
CA TYR A 1202 -27.43 -2.98 18.32
C TYR A 1202 -26.84 -3.90 17.26
N MET A 1203 -25.77 -3.51 16.57
CA MET A 1203 -25.11 -4.37 15.57
C MET A 1203 -24.45 -5.61 16.22
N ASN A 1204 -23.97 -5.49 17.47
CA ASN A 1204 -23.46 -6.63 18.23
C ASN A 1204 -24.59 -7.61 18.60
N PHE A 1205 -25.75 -7.11 19.05
CA PHE A 1205 -26.95 -7.93 19.24
C PHE A 1205 -27.46 -8.55 17.92
N TYR A 1206 -27.39 -7.78 16.82
CA TYR A 1206 -27.84 -8.18 15.50
C TYR A 1206 -27.06 -9.38 14.96
N LYS A 1207 -25.72 -9.38 15.12
CA LYS A 1207 -24.86 -10.52 14.78
C LYS A 1207 -25.30 -11.80 15.49
N LEU A 1208 -25.30 -11.76 16.82
CA LEU A 1208 -25.61 -12.91 17.67
C LEU A 1208 -27.03 -13.47 17.42
N THR A 1209 -28.01 -12.61 17.12
CA THR A 1209 -29.44 -12.99 17.12
C THR A 1209 -30.04 -13.17 15.71
N TYR A 1210 -29.54 -12.45 14.70
CA TYR A 1210 -30.05 -12.52 13.31
C TYR A 1210 -29.09 -13.21 12.34
N LEU A 1211 -27.77 -13.15 12.58
CA LEU A 1211 -26.76 -13.78 11.70
C LEU A 1211 -26.21 -15.10 12.28
N ASN A 1212 -26.36 -15.31 13.59
CA ASN A 1212 -25.69 -16.35 14.37
C ASN A 1212 -24.14 -16.22 14.28
N GLU A 1213 -23.65 -14.98 14.31
CA GLU A 1213 -22.24 -14.55 14.35
C GLU A 1213 -21.80 -14.10 15.76
#